data_AF-A0A6N7YTH8-F1
#
_entry.id   AF-A0A6N7YTH8-F1
#
_cell.length_a   1.000
_cell.length_b   1.000
_cell.length_c   1.000
_cell.angle_alpha   90.00
_cell.angle_beta   90.00
_cell.angle_gamma   90.00
#
_symmetry.space_group_name_H-M   'P 1'
#
loop_
_entity.id
_entity.type
_entity.pdbx_description
1 polymer ?
#
loop_
_entity_poly.entity_id
_entity_poly.type
_entity_poly.pdbx_seq_one_letter_code
_entity_poly.pdbx_strand_id
1 'polypeptide(L)'
;MTEPNRRAGFHELADARRVAENDLGPETASSYAYTFENFFHPFVGQLIEKLNTSSGVAGLLDPAFLGSLDKQFFADFYTPAAGTTVNSGHLEIDLSVGGPYANYNWELFFHVPLTIAVHLSNNQRFAEAQQWFHHIFDPMNNDTTVAPPARYWKFLRFRQATDVQNIDDLVRLLSIPGSTADEVLSGYEAIKDAPFHPHRVAATRTIAYQYQVVMKYLDNLIAWGDSLFREDTAESVAEATQRYVLAANILGDRPQRTPRRGTRAAKTFAQLRKKLGEIGDALVELEAQFPFNLTLGSSGGSGLPGAGIGRTLYFCVPRNDRLLAYWDRVDDRLFKVRNCLNLDGVERQLALFDPAIEPGLLVKAAAAGIDTSVAAAEQLQPTGPLRGTFLLQQAIELTGEVRALGSGLLSAIEKADAEDLALLRQGHELKVQQLAQEVRFLQWRQAQSVTDALLRTREVALERLRFYRRLLGLASTEPDTFVIARPPTPDAQPLLTEDSFDEVYAAIVGRYDVAVPVQGYPPLKLVGEQSPSSSSGASGTGRLNLTTNEDQELNKHLPAARDLHLASSVVDTVASVLAFIPDLDIDLHFWGLGLHSEVFGGAKLSDAGKIAAGIIRTIASWEQDQAGMAARTAGYERRADEWTMQHNLAARELAQLGRQLLSSIIAEQAAHREYLNVKQVQDQVREVTRFLQAKFTNRELYGWLQGELTRLYYDYYRFALDVARKAEQALNRELMPEKPSQYVKAQYGDGGRRGLLAAETLMLDLRRLDLAHRENRSREYELVKHVSVAELDPLALLQLRATGSCQLAIPEALFDVDCPGHYLRRLRRVSVSIPAVAGPYTSLNCTLSLLRSSVRTTAGGGQYARQDGQDDRFTDYAGTIQSIVTSDGRDDSGLFDPTARDERYLPFEGAGAISSWRLSLPSEFRQFDYDTIPDVILHLRYTAREGGAALRDAAVRRVNELVSAAQAAGSARMFSIRREFAAEWAGFTATAPGGRAELTAPLREEHYPFWSRGRARQVRGIELLAVAAPSTESVRVFAGPEPSAGVDVLRRDPAFGGLLRGELTNIPLPQAIGDLSLFFDDTSLQDLWLILTWGG
;
A
#
# COMPACT_ATOMS: atom_id res chain seq x y z
N MET A 1 76.13 -55.47 30.30
CA MET A 1 76.76 -56.80 30.10
C MET A 1 76.94 -57.02 28.60
N THR A 2 78.01 -57.75 28.21
CA THR A 2 78.49 -58.19 26.87
C THR A 2 79.36 -57.24 26.01
N GLU A 3 80.66 -57.20 26.38
CA GLU A 3 81.93 -57.29 25.60
C GLU A 3 81.94 -57.81 24.13
N PRO A 4 83.09 -57.88 23.37
CA PRO A 4 84.37 -57.14 23.40
C PRO A 4 85.07 -56.89 22.01
N ASN A 5 86.25 -56.24 22.07
CA ASN A 5 87.49 -56.47 21.29
C ASN A 5 87.64 -56.02 19.81
N ARG A 6 88.48 -54.98 19.62
CA ARG A 6 89.52 -54.99 18.57
C ARG A 6 90.82 -54.35 19.08
N ARG A 7 91.89 -55.14 19.08
CA ARG A 7 93.28 -54.78 19.43
C ARG A 7 93.98 -54.01 18.29
N ALA A 8 94.83 -53.08 18.66
CA ALA A 8 96.11 -52.73 18.02
C ALA A 8 97.02 -52.19 19.14
N GLY A 9 98.33 -52.41 19.25
CA GLY A 9 99.32 -53.05 18.39
C GLY A 9 100.65 -52.34 18.61
N PHE A 10 101.57 -52.97 19.34
CA PHE A 10 103.05 -52.90 19.41
C PHE A 10 103.88 -51.61 19.12
N HIS A 11 103.30 -50.44 18.82
CA HIS A 11 104.06 -49.24 18.40
C HIS A 11 103.56 -47.89 18.97
N GLU A 12 103.17 -47.82 20.24
CA GLU A 12 103.04 -46.52 20.94
C GLU A 12 103.80 -46.49 22.29
N LEU A 13 104.86 -47.29 22.39
CA LEU A 13 105.90 -47.24 23.43
C LEU A 13 106.68 -45.90 23.46
N ALA A 14 106.46 -45.01 22.50
CA ALA A 14 107.06 -43.68 22.43
C ALA A 14 106.15 -42.56 23.01
N ASP A 15 104.82 -42.71 22.98
CA ASP A 15 103.89 -41.75 23.61
C ASP A 15 103.70 -42.02 25.11
N ALA A 16 103.91 -43.28 25.53
CA ALA A 16 103.98 -43.65 26.95
C ALA A 16 105.18 -43.02 27.70
N ARG A 17 106.19 -42.49 26.99
CA ARG A 17 107.38 -41.83 27.59
C ARG A 17 107.29 -40.30 27.67
N ARG A 18 106.28 -39.65 27.09
CA ARG A 18 106.15 -38.16 27.06
C ARG A 18 105.16 -37.56 28.07
N VAL A 19 104.44 -38.37 28.84
CA VAL A 19 103.63 -37.89 29.99
C VAL A 19 104.32 -38.20 31.33
N ALA A 20 105.46 -38.90 31.32
CA ALA A 20 106.27 -39.18 32.50
C ALA A 20 106.98 -37.96 33.12
N GLU A 21 106.69 -36.72 32.69
CA GLU A 21 107.26 -35.48 33.25
C GLU A 21 106.24 -34.52 33.85
N ASN A 22 104.94 -34.87 33.88
CA ASN A 22 103.95 -34.17 34.70
C ASN A 22 103.34 -35.15 35.71
N ASP A 23 103.51 -34.81 36.98
CA ASP A 23 103.09 -35.55 38.17
C ASP A 23 101.60 -35.95 38.10
N LEU A 24 101.34 -37.13 37.54
CA LEU A 24 100.02 -37.75 37.40
C LEU A 24 100.00 -39.01 38.26
N GLY A 25 99.93 -38.80 39.57
CA GLY A 25 99.44 -39.84 40.47
C GLY A 25 98.04 -40.27 40.02
N PRO A 26 97.72 -41.57 39.98
CA PRO A 26 96.38 -42.01 39.64
C PRO A 26 95.47 -41.72 40.84
N GLU A 27 94.97 -40.49 40.96
CA GLU A 27 93.64 -40.33 41.53
C GLU A 27 92.65 -40.86 40.48
N THR A 28 92.50 -42.19 40.44
CA THR A 28 91.19 -42.75 40.13
C THR A 28 90.27 -42.37 41.28
N ALA A 29 89.89 -41.08 41.35
CA ALA A 29 88.71 -40.65 42.05
C ALA A 29 87.53 -41.13 41.20
N SER A 30 87.25 -42.43 41.26
CA SER A 30 85.97 -42.96 40.81
C SER A 30 84.91 -42.31 41.70
N SER A 31 84.33 -41.21 41.22
CA SER A 31 83.20 -40.56 41.88
C SER A 31 81.99 -41.45 41.66
N TYR A 32 81.65 -42.25 42.65
CA TYR A 32 80.41 -43.00 42.65
C TYR A 32 79.29 -42.05 43.05
N ALA A 33 78.40 -41.75 42.11
CA ALA A 33 77.11 -41.15 42.41
C ALA A 33 76.14 -42.27 42.77
N TYR A 34 75.77 -42.36 44.05
CA TYR A 34 74.69 -43.24 44.48
C TYR A 34 73.40 -42.41 44.55
N THR A 35 72.37 -42.89 43.85
CA THR A 35 71.02 -42.34 43.92
C THR A 35 70.18 -43.31 44.73
N PHE A 36 69.63 -42.85 45.86
CA PHE A 36 68.72 -43.64 46.68
C PHE A 36 67.31 -43.15 46.47
N GLU A 37 66.43 -44.06 46.05
CA GLU A 37 65.00 -43.80 45.86
C GLU A 37 64.18 -44.57 46.90
N ASN A 38 63.12 -43.95 47.38
CA ASN A 38 62.20 -44.60 48.31
C ASN A 38 61.28 -45.56 47.53
N PHE A 39 61.12 -46.80 48.00
CA PHE A 39 60.21 -47.79 47.40
C PHE A 39 58.94 -48.01 48.23
N PHE A 40 58.46 -46.96 48.90
CA PHE A 40 57.21 -46.96 49.65
C PHE A 40 56.57 -45.57 49.61
N HIS A 41 55.25 -45.49 49.76
CA HIS A 41 54.55 -44.20 49.82
C HIS A 41 54.62 -43.62 51.24
N PRO A 42 55.28 -42.47 51.46
CA PRO A 42 55.60 -42.00 52.82
C PRO A 42 54.40 -41.44 53.60
N PHE A 43 53.37 -40.96 52.91
CA PHE A 43 52.31 -40.17 53.52
C PHE A 43 50.92 -40.82 53.51
N VAL A 44 50.83 -42.15 53.36
CA VAL A 44 49.53 -42.85 53.29
C VAL A 44 48.64 -42.54 54.51
N GLY A 45 49.21 -42.54 55.71
CA GLY A 45 48.47 -42.21 56.94
C GLY A 45 47.88 -40.80 56.92
N GLN A 46 48.66 -39.80 56.47
CA GLN A 46 48.22 -38.40 56.38
C GLN A 46 47.19 -38.20 55.26
N LEU A 47 47.32 -38.92 54.14
CA LEU A 47 46.31 -38.92 53.07
C LEU A 47 44.98 -39.52 53.55
N ILE A 48 45.02 -40.65 54.27
CA ILE A 48 43.82 -41.27 54.86
C ILE A 48 43.19 -40.36 55.92
N GLU A 49 44.01 -39.76 56.79
CA GLU A 49 43.54 -38.81 57.79
C GLU A 49 42.83 -37.63 57.13
N LYS A 50 43.46 -37.01 56.12
CA LYS A 50 42.86 -35.92 55.36
C LYS A 50 41.54 -36.32 54.68
N LEU A 51 41.51 -37.50 54.06
CA LEU A 51 40.30 -38.04 53.42
C LEU A 51 39.14 -38.24 54.42
N ASN A 52 39.45 -38.63 55.65
CA ASN A 52 38.46 -38.88 56.71
C ASN A 52 38.02 -37.60 57.46
N THR A 53 38.55 -36.42 57.13
CA THR A 53 38.09 -35.14 57.70
C THR A 53 36.84 -34.60 56.99
N SER A 54 36.21 -33.54 57.52
CA SER A 54 35.05 -32.88 56.89
C SER A 54 35.33 -32.32 55.48
N SER A 55 36.61 -32.17 55.10
CA SER A 55 37.02 -31.74 53.76
C SER A 55 37.03 -32.87 52.70
N GLY A 56 36.96 -34.14 53.12
CA GLY A 56 36.81 -35.30 52.25
C GLY A 56 37.81 -35.37 51.08
N VAL A 57 37.31 -35.77 49.91
CA VAL A 57 38.10 -35.86 48.66
C VAL A 57 38.66 -34.49 48.25
N ALA A 58 37.90 -33.40 48.45
CA ALA A 58 38.37 -32.06 48.10
C ALA A 58 39.59 -31.62 48.91
N GLY A 59 39.66 -32.02 50.19
CA GLY A 59 40.82 -31.78 51.05
C GLY A 59 42.01 -32.68 50.73
N LEU A 60 41.77 -33.92 50.30
CA LEU A 60 42.82 -34.83 49.82
C LEU A 60 43.50 -34.30 48.56
N LEU A 61 42.72 -33.75 47.63
CA LEU A 61 43.18 -33.20 46.35
C LEU A 61 43.64 -31.73 46.43
N ASP A 62 43.72 -31.15 47.64
CA ASP A 62 44.16 -29.77 47.82
C ASP A 62 45.69 -29.65 47.62
N PRO A 63 46.15 -28.87 46.62
CA PRO A 63 47.57 -28.72 46.35
C PRO A 63 48.37 -28.04 47.45
N ALA A 64 47.76 -27.19 48.29
CA ALA A 64 48.47 -26.59 49.42
C ALA A 64 48.81 -27.66 50.47
N PHE A 65 47.88 -28.57 50.73
CA PHE A 65 48.12 -29.74 51.57
C PHE A 65 49.15 -30.69 50.95
N LEU A 66 48.95 -31.12 49.70
CA LEU A 66 49.87 -32.04 49.03
C LEU A 66 51.30 -31.48 48.93
N GLY A 67 51.44 -30.17 48.70
CA GLY A 67 52.74 -29.48 48.67
C GLY A 67 53.37 -29.27 50.05
N SER A 68 52.60 -29.32 51.14
CA SER A 68 53.12 -29.28 52.51
C SER A 68 53.72 -30.61 52.98
N LEU A 69 53.43 -31.70 52.24
CA LEU A 69 53.96 -33.03 52.51
C LEU A 69 55.36 -33.18 51.91
N ASP A 70 56.32 -32.53 52.55
CA ASP A 70 57.75 -32.65 52.26
C ASP A 70 58.51 -32.86 53.57
N LYS A 71 59.28 -33.94 53.65
CA LYS A 71 60.15 -34.24 54.79
C LYS A 71 61.51 -34.74 54.30
N GLN A 72 62.57 -34.08 54.74
CA GLN A 72 63.93 -34.59 54.60
C GLN A 72 64.05 -35.89 55.42
N PHE A 73 64.28 -37.01 54.75
CA PHE A 73 64.35 -38.32 55.40
C PHE A 73 65.77 -38.83 55.47
N PHE A 74 66.47 -38.85 54.34
CA PHE A 74 67.77 -39.50 54.27
C PHE A 74 68.85 -38.83 55.15
N ALA A 75 68.77 -37.51 55.33
CA ALA A 75 69.68 -36.77 56.21
C ALA A 75 69.62 -37.22 57.69
N ASP A 76 68.49 -37.79 58.13
CA ASP A 76 68.33 -38.34 59.48
C ASP A 76 68.99 -39.73 59.63
N PHE A 77 69.19 -40.46 58.52
CA PHE A 77 69.66 -41.86 58.53
C PHE A 77 71.08 -42.05 58.01
N TYR A 78 71.61 -41.13 57.20
CA TYR A 78 72.91 -41.28 56.56
C TYR A 78 73.64 -39.94 56.37
N THR A 79 74.85 -39.86 56.90
CA THR A 79 75.79 -38.75 56.65
C THR A 79 76.86 -39.20 55.65
N PRO A 80 76.95 -38.58 54.46
CA PRO A 80 77.90 -39.01 53.43
C PRO A 80 79.37 -38.78 53.86
N ALA A 81 80.24 -39.73 53.50
CA ALA A 81 81.68 -39.60 53.68
C ALA A 81 82.27 -38.54 52.71
N ALA A 82 83.38 -37.90 53.10
CA ALA A 82 84.03 -36.88 52.27
C ALA A 82 84.44 -37.45 50.90
N GLY A 83 84.02 -36.79 49.81
CA GLY A 83 84.34 -37.20 48.42
C GLY A 83 83.25 -37.99 47.69
N THR A 84 82.12 -38.30 48.33
CA THR A 84 80.94 -38.95 47.72
C THR A 84 79.76 -38.01 47.60
N THR A 85 79.22 -37.85 46.39
CA THR A 85 77.95 -37.16 46.15
C THR A 85 76.82 -38.18 46.24
N VAL A 86 76.12 -38.20 47.38
CA VAL A 86 74.90 -38.99 47.53
C VAL A 86 73.72 -38.09 47.24
N ASN A 87 72.97 -38.40 46.17
CA ASN A 87 71.72 -37.72 45.89
C ASN A 87 70.60 -38.52 46.58
N SER A 88 69.98 -37.91 47.58
CA SER A 88 68.95 -38.55 48.38
C SER A 88 67.62 -37.82 48.24
N GLY A 89 66.58 -38.53 47.82
CA GLY A 89 65.25 -37.98 47.67
C GLY A 89 64.63 -37.54 49.01
N HIS A 90 63.81 -36.51 48.94
CA HIS A 90 62.90 -36.13 50.02
C HIS A 90 61.77 -37.17 50.12
N LEU A 91 61.11 -37.29 51.29
CA LEU A 91 59.78 -37.88 51.33
C LEU A 91 58.83 -36.80 50.81
N GLU A 92 58.40 -36.96 49.57
CA GLU A 92 57.48 -36.05 48.90
C GLU A 92 56.39 -36.86 48.18
N ILE A 93 55.37 -36.18 47.66
CA ILE A 93 54.46 -36.78 46.69
C ILE A 93 55.19 -36.88 45.35
N ASP A 94 55.88 -38.00 45.13
CA ASP A 94 56.62 -38.27 43.90
C ASP A 94 55.67 -38.34 42.70
N LEU A 95 55.92 -37.48 41.72
CA LEU A 95 55.23 -37.38 40.43
C LEU A 95 56.23 -37.35 39.27
N SER A 96 57.49 -37.72 39.53
CA SER A 96 58.57 -37.76 38.55
C SER A 96 58.37 -38.88 37.52
N VAL A 97 59.00 -38.74 36.36
CA VAL A 97 58.93 -39.77 35.30
C VAL A 97 59.87 -40.90 35.70
N GLY A 98 59.34 -42.11 35.91
CA GLY A 98 60.13 -43.27 36.33
C GLY A 98 60.20 -43.49 37.85
N GLY A 99 59.60 -42.59 38.64
CA GLY A 99 59.51 -42.72 40.09
C GLY A 99 58.82 -44.01 40.54
N PRO A 100 59.30 -44.73 41.57
CA PRO A 100 58.83 -46.08 41.89
C PRO A 100 57.35 -46.19 42.23
N TYR A 101 56.77 -45.14 42.82
CA TYR A 101 55.36 -45.07 43.19
C TYR A 101 54.61 -43.90 42.51
N ALA A 102 55.27 -43.19 41.60
CA ALA A 102 54.69 -42.06 40.88
C ALA A 102 53.42 -42.46 40.10
N ASN A 103 53.38 -43.67 39.52
CA ASN A 103 52.21 -44.16 38.79
C ASN A 103 50.93 -44.13 39.63
N TYR A 104 51.00 -44.54 40.90
CA TYR A 104 49.85 -44.53 41.80
C TYR A 104 49.41 -43.12 42.18
N ASN A 105 50.37 -42.20 42.34
CA ASN A 105 50.09 -40.80 42.61
C ASN A 105 49.45 -40.11 41.40
N TRP A 106 49.95 -40.38 40.19
CA TRP A 106 49.34 -39.95 38.94
C TRP A 106 47.94 -40.52 38.74
N GLU A 107 47.74 -41.79 39.09
CA GLU A 107 46.42 -42.43 39.05
C GLU A 107 45.44 -41.76 40.02
N LEU A 108 45.81 -41.67 41.30
CA LEU A 108 44.97 -41.18 42.38
C LEU A 108 44.62 -39.70 42.23
N PHE A 109 45.61 -38.85 41.94
CA PHE A 109 45.45 -37.40 41.96
C PHE A 109 45.08 -36.80 40.59
N PHE A 110 45.23 -37.54 39.49
CA PHE A 110 44.96 -37.03 38.14
C PHE A 110 44.04 -37.93 37.30
N HIS A 111 44.37 -39.21 37.07
CA HIS A 111 43.59 -40.05 36.17
C HIS A 111 42.21 -40.41 36.71
N VAL A 112 42.09 -40.70 38.00
CA VAL A 112 40.81 -41.03 38.64
C VAL A 112 39.85 -39.83 38.59
N PRO A 113 40.22 -38.62 39.07
CA PRO A 113 39.32 -37.46 38.96
C PRO A 113 38.94 -37.12 37.52
N LEU A 114 39.87 -37.22 36.56
CA LEU A 114 39.60 -36.95 35.15
C LEU A 114 38.61 -37.96 34.57
N THR A 115 38.79 -39.24 34.87
CA THR A 115 37.91 -40.32 34.36
C THR A 115 36.51 -40.19 34.94
N ILE A 116 36.38 -39.86 36.23
CA ILE A 116 35.08 -39.61 36.87
C ILE A 116 34.39 -38.41 36.21
N ALA A 117 35.11 -37.30 36.00
CA ALA A 117 34.57 -36.12 35.33
C ALA A 117 34.06 -36.43 33.92
N VAL A 118 34.86 -37.16 33.11
CA VAL A 118 34.47 -37.56 31.76
C VAL A 118 33.28 -38.53 31.78
N HIS A 119 33.25 -39.48 32.69
CA HIS A 119 32.14 -40.43 32.82
C HIS A 119 30.83 -39.72 33.23
N LEU A 120 30.89 -38.78 34.17
CA LEU A 120 29.74 -37.95 34.55
C LEU A 120 29.25 -37.08 33.39
N SER A 121 30.17 -36.49 32.63
CA SER A 121 29.85 -35.68 31.44
C SER A 121 29.15 -36.51 30.35
N ASN A 122 29.66 -37.72 30.07
CA ASN A 122 29.04 -38.65 29.12
C ASN A 122 27.63 -39.08 29.55
N ASN A 123 27.38 -39.15 30.86
CA ASN A 123 26.06 -39.41 31.45
C ASN A 123 25.22 -38.14 31.69
N GLN A 124 25.59 -37.01 31.06
CA GLN A 124 24.89 -35.72 31.12
C GLN A 124 24.77 -35.08 32.52
N ARG A 125 25.58 -35.53 33.49
CA ARG A 125 25.68 -34.92 34.83
C ARG A 125 26.72 -33.80 34.83
N PHE A 126 26.45 -32.77 34.04
CA PHE A 126 27.45 -31.76 33.68
C PHE A 126 27.96 -30.92 34.85
N ALA A 127 27.09 -30.56 35.80
CA ALA A 127 27.46 -29.77 36.98
C ALA A 127 28.40 -30.55 37.91
N GLU A 128 28.11 -31.84 38.14
CA GLU A 128 28.98 -32.71 38.94
C GLU A 128 30.29 -33.02 38.22
N ALA A 129 30.24 -33.26 36.90
CA ALA A 129 31.43 -33.38 36.08
C ALA A 129 32.34 -32.15 36.19
N GLN A 130 31.74 -30.95 36.21
CA GLN A 130 32.48 -29.69 36.38
C GLN A 130 33.20 -29.62 37.73
N GLN A 131 32.54 -30.01 38.82
CA GLN A 131 33.17 -30.08 40.16
C GLN A 131 34.38 -31.02 40.16
N TRP A 132 34.27 -32.18 39.51
CA TRP A 132 35.39 -33.12 39.39
C TRP A 132 36.52 -32.58 38.51
N PHE A 133 36.20 -31.85 37.43
CA PHE A 133 37.23 -31.15 36.66
C PHE A 133 37.95 -30.07 37.50
N HIS A 134 37.25 -29.37 38.38
CA HIS A 134 37.83 -28.34 39.26
C HIS A 134 38.85 -28.90 40.28
N HIS A 135 38.85 -30.21 40.55
CA HIS A 135 39.94 -30.85 41.30
C HIS A 135 41.26 -30.97 40.52
N ILE A 136 41.25 -30.75 39.21
CA ILE A 136 42.44 -30.76 38.35
C ILE A 136 42.71 -29.37 37.78
N PHE A 137 41.68 -28.74 37.21
CA PHE A 137 41.74 -27.46 36.51
C PHE A 137 40.53 -26.61 36.91
N ASP A 138 40.79 -25.53 37.62
CA ASP A 138 39.80 -24.55 38.04
C ASP A 138 40.15 -23.18 37.43
N PRO A 139 39.54 -22.81 36.29
CA PRO A 139 39.77 -21.53 35.65
C PRO A 139 39.15 -20.35 36.42
N MET A 140 38.32 -20.60 37.44
CA MET A 140 37.61 -19.59 38.22
C MET A 140 38.33 -19.22 39.52
N ASN A 141 39.49 -19.83 39.80
CA ASN A 141 40.25 -19.56 41.02
C ASN A 141 40.83 -18.13 41.02
N ASN A 142 40.35 -17.31 41.96
CA ASN A 142 40.73 -15.90 42.13
C ASN A 142 41.86 -15.66 43.13
N ASP A 143 42.49 -16.72 43.66
CA ASP A 143 43.60 -16.60 44.58
C ASP A 143 44.79 -15.89 43.92
N THR A 144 45.20 -14.74 44.47
CA THR A 144 46.33 -13.93 44.00
C THR A 144 47.64 -14.27 44.68
N THR A 145 47.64 -15.15 45.69
CA THR A 145 48.86 -15.58 46.39
C THR A 145 49.76 -16.44 45.51
N VAL A 146 49.18 -17.17 44.57
CA VAL A 146 49.88 -18.00 43.58
C VAL A 146 49.82 -17.31 42.22
N ALA A 147 50.97 -17.15 41.56
CA ALA A 147 51.04 -16.53 40.24
C ALA A 147 50.35 -17.39 39.16
N PRO A 148 49.65 -16.79 38.17
CA PRO A 148 49.25 -17.49 36.95
C PRO A 148 50.47 -18.02 36.18
N PRO A 149 50.41 -19.21 35.56
CA PRO A 149 49.25 -20.09 35.39
C PRO A 149 49.05 -21.11 36.54
N ALA A 150 49.97 -21.22 37.50
CA ALA A 150 49.97 -22.27 38.53
C ALA A 150 48.71 -22.24 39.43
N ARG A 151 48.08 -21.08 39.62
CA ARG A 151 46.85 -20.95 40.41
C ARG A 151 45.64 -21.72 39.86
N TYR A 152 45.57 -21.90 38.53
CA TYR A 152 44.44 -22.54 37.85
C TYR A 152 44.52 -24.06 37.86
N TRP A 153 45.72 -24.60 37.97
CA TRP A 153 45.94 -26.04 38.08
C TRP A 153 45.90 -26.45 39.55
N LYS A 154 45.17 -27.50 39.90
CA LYS A 154 45.12 -28.06 41.25
C LYS A 154 46.01 -29.31 41.39
N PHE A 155 46.31 -29.99 40.30
CA PHE A 155 47.26 -31.10 40.29
C PHE A 155 48.71 -30.60 40.46
N LEU A 156 49.44 -31.16 41.44
CA LEU A 156 50.76 -30.66 41.88
C LEU A 156 51.80 -30.60 40.75
N ARG A 157 51.87 -31.63 39.89
CA ARG A 157 52.82 -31.68 38.77
C ARG A 157 52.62 -30.55 37.75
N PHE A 158 51.40 -30.06 37.58
CA PHE A 158 51.10 -28.96 36.66
C PHE A 158 51.42 -27.57 37.25
N ARG A 159 51.75 -27.50 38.54
CA ARG A 159 52.18 -26.26 39.24
C ARG A 159 53.69 -26.07 39.23
N GLN A 160 54.46 -27.14 39.15
CA GLN A 160 55.92 -27.11 39.17
C GLN A 160 56.45 -26.45 37.88
N ALA A 161 57.37 -25.49 38.01
CA ALA A 161 58.07 -24.91 36.87
C ALA A 161 58.89 -26.00 36.18
N THR A 162 58.61 -26.25 34.91
CA THR A 162 59.33 -27.20 34.08
C THR A 162 59.85 -26.42 32.89
N ASP A 163 61.18 -26.35 32.75
CA ASP A 163 61.83 -25.26 32.02
C ASP A 163 61.64 -25.30 30.50
N VAL A 164 61.14 -26.40 29.90
CA VAL A 164 60.85 -26.46 28.46
C VAL A 164 59.63 -27.36 28.17
N GLN A 165 58.45 -26.77 27.93
CA GLN A 165 57.20 -27.53 27.65
C GLN A 165 56.64 -27.32 26.25
N ASN A 166 56.94 -26.18 25.61
CA ASN A 166 56.48 -25.90 24.26
C ASN A 166 57.31 -26.67 23.25
N ILE A 167 56.64 -27.24 22.23
CA ILE A 167 57.33 -28.01 21.19
C ILE A 167 58.29 -27.15 20.37
N ASP A 168 57.98 -25.88 20.17
CA ASP A 168 58.86 -24.94 19.47
C ASP A 168 60.15 -24.67 20.26
N ASP A 169 60.05 -24.55 21.60
CA ASP A 169 61.20 -24.36 22.48
C ASP A 169 62.03 -25.65 22.63
N LEU A 170 61.38 -26.81 22.69
CA LEU A 170 62.03 -28.13 22.70
C LEU A 170 62.81 -28.39 21.42
N VAL A 171 62.16 -28.20 20.26
CA VAL A 171 62.82 -28.39 18.97
C VAL A 171 63.93 -27.35 18.79
N ARG A 172 63.75 -26.11 19.26
CA ARG A 172 64.83 -25.10 19.26
C ARG A 172 66.00 -25.51 20.14
N LEU A 173 65.76 -26.02 21.35
CA LEU A 173 66.82 -26.46 22.27
C LEU A 173 67.63 -27.60 21.65
N LEU A 174 66.96 -28.63 21.14
CA LEU A 174 67.61 -29.78 20.48
C LEU A 174 68.36 -29.42 19.20
N SER A 175 68.06 -28.26 18.62
CA SER A 175 68.70 -27.77 17.41
C SER A 175 70.02 -27.02 17.66
N ILE A 176 70.39 -26.77 18.93
CA ILE A 176 71.65 -26.12 19.34
C ILE A 176 72.71 -27.21 19.61
N PRO A 177 73.85 -27.23 18.91
CA PRO A 177 74.89 -28.24 19.15
C PRO A 177 75.53 -28.07 20.54
N GLY A 178 75.55 -29.13 21.36
CA GLY A 178 76.26 -29.17 22.64
C GLY A 178 75.47 -28.78 23.89
N SER A 179 74.14 -28.64 23.81
CA SER A 179 73.29 -28.50 25.01
C SER A 179 73.02 -29.86 25.66
N THR A 180 73.14 -29.94 26.99
CA THR A 180 72.74 -31.11 27.80
C THR A 180 71.22 -31.29 27.74
N ALA A 181 70.74 -32.19 26.89
CA ALA A 181 69.33 -32.41 26.59
C ALA A 181 68.89 -33.88 26.79
N ASP A 182 69.54 -34.59 27.72
CA ASP A 182 69.37 -36.03 27.90
C ASP A 182 67.93 -36.43 28.30
N GLU A 183 67.24 -35.60 29.10
CA GLU A 183 65.84 -35.83 29.49
C GLU A 183 64.85 -35.66 28.32
N VAL A 184 65.13 -34.74 27.39
CA VAL A 184 64.27 -34.50 26.22
C VAL A 184 64.48 -35.59 25.18
N LEU A 185 65.73 -36.02 24.99
CA LEU A 185 66.09 -37.11 24.09
C LEU A 185 65.52 -38.45 24.55
N SER A 186 65.64 -38.79 25.84
CA SER A 186 65.02 -40.01 26.39
C SER A 186 63.50 -39.99 26.28
N GLY A 187 62.87 -38.82 26.48
CA GLY A 187 61.43 -38.64 26.24
C GLY A 187 61.04 -38.85 24.78
N TYR A 188 61.87 -38.41 23.81
CA TYR A 188 61.65 -38.62 22.38
C TYR A 188 61.87 -40.07 21.96
N GLU A 189 62.90 -40.74 22.50
CA GLU A 189 63.16 -42.16 22.28
C GLU A 189 61.99 -43.03 22.79
N ALA A 190 61.45 -42.71 23.97
CA ALA A 190 60.28 -43.39 24.51
C ALA A 190 59.03 -43.27 23.59
N ILE A 191 58.90 -42.15 22.86
CA ILE A 191 57.86 -41.96 21.85
C ILE A 191 58.15 -42.80 20.60
N LYS A 192 59.41 -42.84 20.15
CA LYS A 192 59.85 -43.62 18.99
C LYS A 192 59.65 -45.12 19.19
N ASP A 193 59.88 -45.62 20.39
CA ASP A 193 59.70 -47.04 20.73
C ASP A 193 58.21 -47.44 20.82
N ALA A 194 57.33 -46.49 21.12
CA ALA A 194 55.90 -46.73 21.32
C ALA A 194 55.03 -45.60 20.72
N PRO A 195 55.04 -45.40 19.39
CA PRO A 195 54.49 -44.20 18.75
C PRO A 195 52.97 -44.08 18.83
N PHE A 196 52.26 -45.18 19.08
CA PHE A 196 50.79 -45.22 19.19
C PHE A 196 50.27 -45.20 20.63
N HIS A 197 51.14 -44.94 21.63
CA HIS A 197 50.74 -44.84 23.03
C HIS A 197 50.72 -43.36 23.50
N PRO A 198 49.59 -42.65 23.41
CA PRO A 198 49.52 -41.22 23.71
C PRO A 198 49.85 -40.88 25.17
N HIS A 199 49.56 -41.79 26.11
CA HIS A 199 49.90 -41.62 27.52
C HIS A 199 51.41 -41.58 27.77
N ARG A 200 52.23 -42.28 26.96
CA ARG A 200 53.69 -42.21 27.08
C ARG A 200 54.22 -40.84 26.64
N VAL A 201 53.67 -40.29 25.56
CA VAL A 201 53.96 -38.92 25.09
C VAL A 201 53.54 -37.89 26.14
N ALA A 202 52.39 -38.10 26.79
CA ALA A 202 51.86 -37.17 27.78
C ALA A 202 52.55 -37.26 29.15
N ALA A 203 53.11 -38.43 29.50
CA ALA A 203 53.92 -38.61 30.70
C ALA A 203 55.25 -37.86 30.61
N THR A 204 55.91 -37.87 29.44
CA THR A 204 57.14 -37.12 29.19
C THR A 204 56.86 -35.63 28.98
N ARG A 205 55.77 -35.29 28.28
CA ARG A 205 55.34 -33.92 28.01
C ARG A 205 53.96 -33.64 28.62
N THR A 206 53.97 -33.18 29.86
CA THR A 206 52.76 -32.98 30.69
C THR A 206 51.77 -31.96 30.10
N ILE A 207 52.20 -31.04 29.23
CA ILE A 207 51.31 -30.13 28.48
C ILE A 207 50.22 -30.88 27.69
N ALA A 208 50.48 -32.11 27.22
CA ALA A 208 49.49 -32.88 26.48
C ALA A 208 48.31 -33.29 27.37
N TYR A 209 48.59 -33.62 28.65
CA TYR A 209 47.54 -33.86 29.63
C TYR A 209 46.80 -32.58 30.00
N GLN A 210 47.50 -31.45 30.13
CA GLN A 210 46.86 -30.16 30.35
C GLN A 210 45.88 -29.80 29.21
N TYR A 211 46.30 -29.94 27.94
CA TYR A 211 45.41 -29.76 26.79
C TYR A 211 44.22 -30.71 26.84
N GLN A 212 44.43 -31.98 27.19
CA GLN A 212 43.33 -32.94 27.29
C GLN A 212 42.30 -32.53 28.35
N VAL A 213 42.75 -32.06 29.52
CA VAL A 213 41.85 -31.58 30.58
C VAL A 213 41.05 -30.38 30.11
N VAL A 214 41.71 -29.37 29.52
CA VAL A 214 41.03 -28.17 29.00
C VAL A 214 40.04 -28.54 27.90
N MET A 215 40.44 -29.38 26.94
CA MET A 215 39.56 -29.86 25.88
C MET A 215 38.34 -30.61 26.45
N LYS A 216 38.54 -31.45 27.48
CA LYS A 216 37.43 -32.18 28.12
C LYS A 216 36.53 -31.30 28.98
N TYR A 217 37.09 -30.27 29.59
CA TYR A 217 36.31 -29.24 30.28
C TYR A 217 35.45 -28.45 29.28
N LEU A 218 36.02 -28.08 28.12
CA LEU A 218 35.28 -27.42 27.04
C LEU A 218 34.19 -28.32 26.44
N ASP A 219 34.48 -29.61 26.22
CA ASP A 219 33.48 -30.61 25.82
C ASP A 219 32.31 -30.61 26.81
N ASN A 220 32.57 -30.61 28.11
CA ASN A 220 31.54 -30.60 29.15
C ASN A 220 30.70 -29.31 29.12
N LEU A 221 31.34 -28.13 29.00
CA LEU A 221 30.63 -26.85 28.93
C LEU A 221 29.76 -26.73 27.67
N ILE A 222 30.29 -27.15 26.53
CA ILE A 222 29.56 -27.09 25.26
C ILE A 222 28.42 -28.12 25.25
N ALA A 223 28.65 -29.34 25.75
CA ALA A 223 27.60 -30.36 25.85
C ALA A 223 26.49 -29.94 26.81
N TRP A 224 26.84 -29.30 27.93
CA TRP A 224 25.88 -28.73 28.86
C TRP A 224 25.08 -27.59 28.20
N GLY A 225 25.76 -26.67 27.52
CA GLY A 225 25.12 -25.62 26.73
C GLY A 225 24.19 -26.20 25.67
N ASP A 226 24.62 -27.23 24.93
CA ASP A 226 23.81 -27.90 23.90
C ASP A 226 22.57 -28.58 24.49
N SER A 227 22.68 -29.16 25.69
CA SER A 227 21.53 -29.74 26.41
C SER A 227 20.50 -28.68 26.77
N LEU A 228 20.94 -27.58 27.39
CA LEU A 228 20.08 -26.45 27.76
C LEU A 228 19.48 -25.74 26.55
N PHE A 229 20.24 -25.66 25.46
CA PHE A 229 19.78 -25.07 24.20
C PHE A 229 18.71 -25.94 23.52
N ARG A 230 18.75 -27.26 23.70
CA ARG A 230 17.71 -28.20 23.23
C ARG A 230 16.41 -28.14 24.02
N GLU A 231 16.44 -27.73 25.29
CA GLU A 231 15.21 -27.49 26.08
C GLU A 231 14.38 -26.33 25.53
N ASP A 232 15.02 -25.42 24.80
CA ASP A 232 14.39 -24.37 23.99
C ASP A 232 13.48 -23.39 24.75
N THR A 233 13.75 -23.16 26.04
CA THR A 233 13.08 -22.10 26.83
C THR A 233 13.91 -20.82 26.86
N ALA A 234 13.30 -19.67 27.12
CA ALA A 234 14.03 -18.39 27.17
C ALA A 234 15.13 -18.41 28.25
N GLU A 235 14.81 -19.00 29.40
CA GLU A 235 15.69 -19.18 30.54
C GLU A 235 16.83 -20.16 30.23
N SER A 236 16.51 -21.33 29.67
CA SER A 236 17.53 -22.35 29.33
C SER A 236 18.46 -21.88 28.21
N VAL A 237 17.97 -21.10 27.25
CA VAL A 237 18.79 -20.49 26.19
C VAL A 237 19.72 -19.42 26.77
N ALA A 238 19.25 -18.60 27.71
CA ALA A 238 20.09 -17.63 28.41
C ALA A 238 21.19 -18.36 29.22
N GLU A 239 20.85 -19.45 29.90
CA GLU A 239 21.84 -20.27 30.61
C GLU A 239 22.83 -20.93 29.65
N ALA A 240 22.36 -21.53 28.56
CA ALA A 240 23.22 -22.12 27.51
C ALA A 240 24.22 -21.08 26.98
N THR A 241 23.76 -19.85 26.74
CA THR A 241 24.59 -18.73 26.30
C THR A 241 25.72 -18.46 27.29
N GLN A 242 25.44 -18.48 28.59
CA GLN A 242 26.48 -18.30 29.61
C GLN A 242 27.53 -19.42 29.55
N ARG A 243 27.12 -20.68 29.32
CA ARG A 243 28.05 -21.81 29.16
C ARG A 243 28.94 -21.65 27.93
N TYR A 244 28.37 -21.25 26.79
CA TYR A 244 29.14 -21.00 25.56
C TYR A 244 30.08 -19.79 25.68
N VAL A 245 29.64 -18.72 26.33
CA VAL A 245 30.51 -17.55 26.60
C VAL A 245 31.64 -17.92 27.53
N LEU A 246 31.40 -18.74 28.57
CA LEU A 246 32.47 -19.25 29.42
C LEU A 246 33.47 -20.09 28.61
N ALA A 247 33.00 -20.96 27.71
CA ALA A 247 33.85 -21.72 26.82
C ALA A 247 34.67 -20.79 25.88
N ALA A 248 34.05 -19.75 25.33
CA ALA A 248 34.73 -18.75 24.50
C ALA A 248 35.82 -17.99 25.28
N ASN A 249 35.55 -17.60 26.53
CA ASN A 249 36.51 -16.89 27.37
C ASN A 249 37.73 -17.76 27.73
N ILE A 250 37.53 -19.07 27.91
CA ILE A 250 38.63 -20.02 28.16
C ILE A 250 39.47 -20.23 26.90
N LEU A 251 38.83 -20.28 25.72
CA LEU A 251 39.52 -20.40 24.44
C LEU A 251 40.31 -19.13 24.09
N GLY A 252 39.78 -17.95 24.43
CA GLY A 252 40.36 -16.66 24.05
C GLY A 252 40.25 -16.39 22.54
N ASP A 253 40.98 -15.37 22.09
CA ASP A 253 40.97 -14.99 20.67
C ASP A 253 41.50 -16.12 19.78
N ARG A 254 40.81 -16.35 18.66
CA ARG A 254 41.22 -17.37 17.70
C ARG A 254 42.65 -17.08 17.19
N PRO A 255 43.57 -18.07 17.24
CA PRO A 255 44.96 -17.85 16.82
C PRO A 255 45.05 -17.53 15.32
N GLN A 256 45.63 -16.37 14.99
CA GLN A 256 45.75 -15.90 13.62
C GLN A 256 46.72 -16.76 12.79
N ARG A 257 46.49 -16.83 11.48
CA ARG A 257 47.42 -17.48 10.55
C ARG A 257 48.55 -16.51 10.21
N THR A 258 49.76 -16.79 10.69
CA THR A 258 50.94 -16.05 10.26
C THR A 258 51.18 -16.31 8.77
N PRO A 259 51.26 -15.27 7.93
CA PRO A 259 51.53 -15.45 6.51
C PRO A 259 52.91 -16.07 6.31
N ARG A 260 53.04 -16.95 5.32
CA ARG A 260 54.32 -17.60 4.99
C ARG A 260 55.34 -16.53 4.59
N ARG A 261 56.43 -16.41 5.34
CA ARG A 261 57.52 -15.48 5.04
C ARG A 261 58.45 -16.10 3.98
N GLY A 262 58.14 -15.84 2.71
CA GLY A 262 58.95 -16.25 1.55
C GLY A 262 58.69 -17.67 1.03
N THR A 263 59.11 -17.91 -0.22
CA THR A 263 59.06 -19.22 -0.89
C THR A 263 60.46 -19.80 -1.02
N ARG A 264 60.74 -20.94 -0.38
CA ARG A 264 61.99 -21.69 -0.55
C ARG A 264 61.78 -22.89 -1.47
N ALA A 265 62.80 -23.25 -2.25
CA ALA A 265 62.77 -24.45 -3.06
C ALA A 265 62.57 -25.71 -2.19
N ALA A 266 61.65 -26.58 -2.61
CA ALA A 266 61.41 -27.86 -1.97
C ALA A 266 62.68 -28.72 -2.04
N LYS A 267 63.18 -29.18 -0.90
CA LYS A 267 64.31 -30.10 -0.80
C LYS A 267 63.78 -31.52 -0.73
N THR A 268 64.39 -32.43 -1.48
CA THR A 268 64.04 -33.85 -1.37
C THR A 268 64.60 -34.45 -0.08
N PHE A 269 64.02 -35.56 0.40
CA PHE A 269 64.53 -36.26 1.58
C PHE A 269 66.02 -36.60 1.47
N ALA A 270 66.49 -37.02 0.28
CA ALA A 270 67.90 -37.30 0.02
C ALA A 270 68.81 -36.07 0.25
N GLN A 271 68.34 -34.86 -0.05
CA GLN A 271 69.06 -33.61 0.18
C GLN A 271 69.04 -33.20 1.66
N LEU A 272 67.96 -33.51 2.38
CA LEU A 272 67.80 -33.21 3.81
C LEU A 272 68.53 -34.21 4.72
N ARG A 273 68.64 -35.48 4.32
CA ARG A 273 69.23 -36.58 5.11
C ARG A 273 70.63 -36.28 5.68
N LYS A 274 71.43 -35.50 4.96
CA LYS A 274 72.79 -35.09 5.38
C LYS A 274 72.82 -33.95 6.41
N LYS A 275 71.66 -33.33 6.68
CA LYS A 275 71.48 -32.14 7.53
C LYS A 275 70.40 -32.36 8.61
N LEU A 276 70.04 -33.62 8.88
CA LEU A 276 69.07 -33.95 9.92
C LEU A 276 69.75 -33.93 11.29
N GLY A 277 69.12 -33.28 12.27
CA GLY A 277 69.49 -33.35 13.69
C GLY A 277 69.07 -34.68 14.33
N GLU A 278 69.34 -34.83 15.63
CA GLU A 278 69.12 -36.07 16.39
C GLU A 278 67.65 -36.51 16.43
N ILE A 279 66.71 -35.55 16.41
CA ILE A 279 65.28 -35.81 16.33
C ILE A 279 64.73 -35.90 14.90
N GLY A 280 65.58 -35.85 13.88
CA GLY A 280 65.17 -35.92 12.48
C GLY A 280 64.59 -34.62 11.93
N ASP A 281 64.94 -33.48 12.52
CA ASP A 281 64.61 -32.14 12.04
C ASP A 281 65.73 -31.57 11.15
N ALA A 282 65.42 -30.59 10.30
CA ALA A 282 66.42 -29.93 9.47
C ALA A 282 66.38 -28.42 9.71
N LEU A 283 67.49 -27.86 10.20
CA LEU A 283 67.65 -26.42 10.37
C LEU A 283 68.04 -25.75 9.05
N VAL A 284 67.51 -24.55 8.85
CA VAL A 284 67.88 -23.67 7.76
C VAL A 284 68.26 -22.30 8.30
N GLU A 285 69.38 -21.77 7.83
CA GLU A 285 69.81 -20.40 8.11
C GLU A 285 68.83 -19.42 7.44
N LEU A 286 68.40 -18.41 8.19
CA LEU A 286 67.72 -17.24 7.67
C LEU A 286 68.80 -16.31 7.14
N GLU A 287 68.84 -16.10 5.82
CA GLU A 287 69.64 -15.04 5.24
C GLU A 287 69.19 -13.70 5.85
N ALA A 288 70.15 -12.94 6.35
CA ALA A 288 69.91 -11.74 7.16
C ALA A 288 69.23 -10.63 6.35
N GLN A 289 67.90 -10.58 6.37
CA GLN A 289 67.14 -9.34 6.12
C GLN A 289 66.89 -8.66 7.48
N PHE A 290 67.87 -7.87 7.94
CA PHE A 290 67.65 -6.86 8.99
C PHE A 290 66.82 -5.68 8.44
N PRO A 291 66.32 -4.72 9.25
CA PRO A 291 65.38 -4.82 10.35
C PRO A 291 64.23 -3.79 10.18
N PHE A 292 62.99 -4.21 9.92
CA PHE A 292 61.83 -3.30 10.04
C PHE A 292 60.66 -4.00 10.74
N ASN A 293 60.68 -3.94 12.06
CA ASN A 293 59.51 -3.66 12.89
C ASN A 293 60.00 -3.22 14.28
N LEU A 294 60.38 -1.95 14.36
CA LEU A 294 60.35 -1.19 15.60
C LEU A 294 58.88 -0.99 15.98
N THR A 295 58.32 -1.95 16.72
CA THR A 295 57.20 -1.66 17.62
C THR A 295 57.56 -2.23 18.97
N LEU A 296 57.87 -1.32 19.89
CA LEU A 296 58.07 -1.55 21.31
C LEU A 296 56.74 -2.03 21.92
N GLY A 297 56.48 -3.33 21.89
CA GLY A 297 55.42 -3.97 22.68
C GLY A 297 56.03 -4.47 23.98
N SER A 298 55.63 -3.89 25.11
CA SER A 298 56.13 -4.26 26.43
C SER A 298 55.73 -5.69 26.80
N SER A 299 56.69 -6.60 26.79
CA SER A 299 56.64 -7.80 27.63
C SER A 299 58.03 -8.03 28.20
N GLY A 300 58.17 -7.76 29.50
CA GLY A 300 59.41 -7.99 30.23
C GLY A 300 59.80 -9.46 30.18
N GLY A 301 61.01 -9.71 29.67
CA GLY A 301 61.61 -11.03 29.56
C GLY A 301 62.99 -10.88 28.94
N SER A 302 63.99 -10.73 29.82
CA SER A 302 65.39 -10.44 29.51
C SER A 302 66.02 -11.51 28.61
N GLY A 303 66.49 -11.11 27.43
CA GLY A 303 67.24 -11.96 26.51
C GLY A 303 67.26 -11.42 25.08
N LEU A 304 67.96 -10.31 24.84
CA LEU A 304 68.33 -9.88 23.49
C LEU A 304 69.15 -10.99 22.81
N PRO A 305 68.71 -11.60 21.69
CA PRO A 305 69.60 -12.41 20.88
C PRO A 305 70.55 -11.44 20.17
N GLY A 306 71.84 -11.51 20.52
CA GLY A 306 72.90 -10.80 19.82
C GLY A 306 72.86 -11.06 18.31
N ALA A 307 73.34 -10.09 17.54
CA ALA A 307 73.43 -10.14 16.09
C ALA A 307 74.12 -11.44 15.63
N GLY A 308 73.32 -12.38 15.12
CA GLY A 308 73.74 -13.67 14.59
C GLY A 308 72.69 -14.19 13.62
N ILE A 309 73.13 -14.96 12.61
CA ILE A 309 72.26 -15.57 11.59
C ILE A 309 71.18 -16.41 12.29
N GLY A 310 69.91 -15.99 12.21
CA GLY A 310 68.81 -16.75 12.80
C GLY A 310 68.63 -18.09 12.09
N ARG A 311 68.50 -19.20 12.81
CA ARG A 311 68.17 -20.51 12.22
C ARG A 311 66.71 -20.86 12.52
N THR A 312 65.99 -21.41 11.54
CA THR A 312 64.60 -21.90 11.72
C THR A 312 64.44 -23.30 11.16
N LEU A 313 63.41 -24.02 11.62
CA LEU A 313 63.05 -25.32 11.08
C LEU A 313 62.64 -25.25 9.61
N TYR A 314 62.99 -26.30 8.85
CA TYR A 314 62.55 -26.47 7.47
C TYR A 314 61.04 -26.78 7.39
N PHE A 315 60.53 -27.63 8.28
CA PHE A 315 59.10 -27.93 8.41
C PHE A 315 58.51 -27.16 9.60
N CYS A 316 57.34 -26.55 9.42
CA CYS A 316 56.60 -25.92 10.51
C CYS A 316 55.92 -26.98 11.37
N VAL A 317 55.77 -26.72 12.67
CA VAL A 317 54.94 -27.54 13.56
C VAL A 317 53.47 -27.40 13.12
N PRO A 318 52.75 -28.51 12.88
CA PRO A 318 51.34 -28.45 12.48
C PRO A 318 50.46 -27.95 13.63
N ARG A 319 49.34 -27.31 13.27
CA ARG A 319 48.33 -26.85 14.24
C ARG A 319 47.49 -28.03 14.72
N ASN A 320 46.93 -27.91 15.92
CA ASN A 320 45.96 -28.88 16.42
C ASN A 320 44.55 -28.53 15.90
N ASP A 321 44.13 -29.19 14.82
CA ASP A 321 42.82 -28.95 14.19
C ASP A 321 41.65 -29.25 15.12
N ARG A 322 41.78 -30.21 16.04
CA ARG A 322 40.73 -30.52 17.03
C ARG A 322 40.53 -29.39 18.03
N LEU A 323 41.61 -28.71 18.41
CA LEU A 323 41.51 -27.55 19.29
C LEU A 323 40.82 -26.40 18.53
N LEU A 324 41.23 -26.15 17.28
CA LEU A 324 40.64 -25.11 16.42
C LEU A 324 39.13 -25.29 16.20
N ALA A 325 38.67 -26.54 16.09
CA ALA A 325 37.26 -26.86 15.92
C ALA A 325 36.37 -26.42 17.10
N TYR A 326 36.92 -26.20 18.31
CA TYR A 326 36.14 -25.68 19.43
C TYR A 326 35.74 -24.21 19.22
N TRP A 327 36.62 -23.37 18.66
CA TRP A 327 36.25 -22.00 18.28
C TRP A 327 35.10 -22.04 17.26
N ASP A 328 35.24 -22.85 16.20
CA ASP A 328 34.20 -22.97 15.18
C ASP A 328 32.86 -23.46 15.77
N ARG A 329 32.90 -24.41 16.72
CA ARG A 329 31.70 -24.93 17.39
C ARG A 329 31.04 -23.88 18.28
N VAL A 330 31.80 -23.23 19.15
CA VAL A 330 31.28 -22.20 20.07
C VAL A 330 30.76 -20.99 19.29
N ASP A 331 31.47 -20.57 18.24
CA ASP A 331 31.04 -19.51 17.33
C ASP A 331 29.72 -19.88 16.63
N ASP A 332 29.56 -21.11 16.13
CA ASP A 332 28.30 -21.60 15.56
C ASP A 332 27.16 -21.57 16.57
N ARG A 333 27.37 -22.04 17.81
CA ARG A 333 26.33 -22.01 18.86
C ARG A 333 25.91 -20.60 19.23
N LEU A 334 26.89 -19.73 19.47
CA LEU A 334 26.62 -18.32 19.78
C LEU A 334 25.95 -17.61 18.62
N PHE A 335 26.34 -17.91 17.37
CA PHE A 335 25.68 -17.39 16.18
C PHE A 335 24.22 -17.83 16.12
N LYS A 336 23.93 -19.12 16.32
CA LYS A 336 22.55 -19.65 16.31
C LYS A 336 21.69 -18.99 17.36
N VAL A 337 22.19 -18.88 18.60
CA VAL A 337 21.50 -18.18 19.68
C VAL A 337 21.23 -16.71 19.32
N ARG A 338 22.23 -15.99 18.79
CA ARG A 338 22.11 -14.56 18.44
C ARG A 338 21.14 -14.30 17.28
N ASN A 339 20.94 -15.27 16.40
CA ASN A 339 20.06 -15.16 15.24
C ASN A 339 18.72 -15.91 15.43
N CYS A 340 18.35 -16.22 16.68
CA CYS A 340 17.09 -16.91 16.99
C CYS A 340 16.92 -18.26 16.27
N LEU A 341 18.01 -18.97 16.01
CA LEU A 341 17.99 -20.32 15.43
C LEU A 341 18.00 -21.36 16.57
N ASN A 342 17.45 -22.55 16.30
CA ASN A 342 17.67 -23.72 17.16
C ASN A 342 19.01 -24.40 16.82
N LEU A 343 19.34 -25.49 17.52
CA LEU A 343 20.62 -26.21 17.35
C LEU A 343 20.84 -26.72 15.91
N ASP A 344 19.75 -27.10 15.22
CA ASP A 344 19.76 -27.60 13.83
C ASP A 344 19.84 -26.47 12.79
N GLY A 345 19.75 -25.21 13.21
CA GLY A 345 19.81 -24.04 12.33
C GLY A 345 18.45 -23.60 11.76
N VAL A 346 17.34 -24.13 12.28
CA VAL A 346 15.98 -23.69 11.93
C VAL A 346 15.64 -22.43 12.73
N GLU A 347 15.18 -21.40 12.03
CA GLU A 347 14.77 -20.14 12.65
C GLU A 347 13.49 -20.31 13.47
N ARG A 348 13.47 -19.71 14.67
CA ARG A 348 12.30 -19.64 15.54
C ARG A 348 11.28 -18.68 14.95
N GLN A 349 10.32 -19.21 14.19
CA GLN A 349 9.19 -18.44 13.71
C GLN A 349 8.11 -18.37 14.80
N LEU A 350 8.04 -17.26 15.53
CA LEU A 350 6.81 -16.87 16.22
C LEU A 350 5.77 -16.52 15.13
N ALA A 351 4.55 -17.05 15.22
CA ALA A 351 3.50 -16.77 14.23
C ALA A 351 3.25 -15.25 14.16
N LEU A 352 3.59 -14.63 13.03
CA LEU A 352 3.71 -13.17 12.93
C LEU A 352 2.38 -12.44 12.62
N PHE A 353 1.36 -13.07 12.00
CA PHE A 353 0.08 -12.40 11.62
C PHE A 353 -1.15 -13.33 11.45
N ASP A 354 -2.36 -12.80 11.73
CA ASP A 354 -3.70 -13.25 11.28
C ASP A 354 -3.92 -12.92 9.77
N PRO A 355 -4.86 -13.56 9.05
CA PRO A 355 -5.07 -13.36 7.59
C PRO A 355 -5.54 -11.93 7.21
N ALA A 356 -5.27 -11.55 5.95
CA ALA A 356 -5.34 -10.17 5.46
C ALA A 356 -6.74 -9.50 5.44
N ILE A 357 -6.76 -8.19 5.71
CA ILE A 357 -7.92 -7.28 5.71
C ILE A 357 -8.32 -6.87 4.28
N GLU A 358 -9.63 -6.73 4.05
CA GLU A 358 -10.26 -6.45 2.75
C GLU A 358 -10.04 -5.02 2.18
N PRO A 359 -9.74 -4.88 0.86
CA PRO A 359 -9.48 -3.61 0.17
C PRO A 359 -10.74 -2.88 -0.37
N GLY A 360 -11.91 -3.05 0.27
CA GLY A 360 -13.22 -2.59 -0.25
C GLY A 360 -13.55 -1.10 -0.13
N LEU A 361 -12.65 -0.25 0.39
CA LEU A 361 -12.99 1.13 0.78
C LEU A 361 -12.57 2.24 -0.20
N LEU A 362 -11.81 1.94 -1.25
CA LEU A 362 -11.31 2.97 -2.20
C LEU A 362 -12.24 3.28 -3.39
N VAL A 363 -13.28 2.47 -3.63
CA VAL A 363 -14.12 2.57 -4.85
C VAL A 363 -15.31 3.53 -4.67
N LYS A 364 -15.68 3.91 -3.44
CA LYS A 364 -16.88 4.72 -3.17
C LYS A 364 -16.71 6.24 -3.29
N ALA A 365 -15.49 6.77 -3.41
CA ALA A 365 -15.24 8.20 -3.37
C ALA A 365 -15.09 8.89 -4.75
N ALA A 366 -15.12 8.15 -5.86
CA ALA A 366 -14.87 8.70 -7.20
C ALA A 366 -16.14 9.14 -7.99
N ALA A 367 -17.35 8.95 -7.45
CA ALA A 367 -18.59 8.97 -8.25
C ALA A 367 -19.48 10.25 -8.15
N ALA A 368 -18.99 11.41 -7.70
CA ALA A 368 -19.85 12.56 -7.35
C ALA A 368 -19.57 13.89 -8.10
N GLY A 369 -19.30 13.87 -9.40
CA GLY A 369 -19.02 15.08 -10.20
C GLY A 369 -20.27 15.91 -10.58
N ILE A 370 -20.28 17.23 -10.29
CA ILE A 370 -21.23 18.24 -10.80
C ILE A 370 -20.50 19.60 -10.94
N ASP A 371 -20.81 20.36 -12.00
CA ASP A 371 -20.21 21.66 -12.35
C ASP A 371 -21.28 22.78 -12.45
N THR A 372 -20.98 24.00 -11.98
CA THR A 372 -21.96 25.08 -11.70
C THR A 372 -21.53 26.45 -12.25
N SER A 373 -21.84 26.76 -13.51
CA SER A 373 -21.43 28.07 -14.07
C SER A 373 -22.23 28.57 -15.29
N VAL A 374 -23.56 28.72 -15.22
CA VAL A 374 -24.31 29.51 -16.23
C VAL A 374 -25.54 30.18 -15.62
N ALA A 375 -25.43 31.41 -15.09
CA ALA A 375 -26.61 32.14 -14.58
C ALA A 375 -26.53 33.69 -14.61
N ALA A 376 -25.67 34.31 -15.44
CA ALA A 376 -25.39 35.76 -15.32
C ALA A 376 -25.66 36.65 -16.55
N ALA A 377 -26.39 36.19 -17.58
CA ALA A 377 -26.49 36.93 -18.86
C ALA A 377 -27.90 37.41 -19.28
N GLU A 378 -28.90 37.46 -18.39
CA GLU A 378 -30.31 37.43 -18.82
C GLU A 378 -31.13 38.73 -18.75
N GLN A 379 -30.58 39.87 -18.32
CA GLN A 379 -31.46 40.94 -17.85
C GLN A 379 -31.91 42.01 -18.87
N LEU A 380 -31.46 42.01 -20.13
CA LEU A 380 -31.82 43.07 -21.10
C LEU A 380 -31.92 42.53 -22.55
N GLN A 381 -33.05 41.92 -22.92
CA GLN A 381 -33.42 41.73 -24.34
C GLN A 381 -34.54 42.70 -24.73
N PRO A 382 -34.48 43.34 -25.92
CA PRO A 382 -35.58 44.17 -26.41
C PRO A 382 -36.82 43.32 -26.71
N THR A 383 -37.98 43.74 -26.22
CA THR A 383 -39.25 43.02 -26.40
C THR A 383 -39.65 42.95 -27.88
N GLY A 384 -40.02 41.76 -28.36
CA GLY A 384 -40.45 41.55 -29.75
C GLY A 384 -41.82 42.18 -30.09
N PRO A 385 -42.21 42.19 -31.38
CA PRO A 385 -43.43 42.85 -31.86
C PRO A 385 -44.74 42.07 -31.61
N LEU A 386 -44.63 40.82 -31.12
CA LEU A 386 -45.76 39.90 -30.92
C LEU A 386 -46.38 40.03 -29.53
N ARG A 387 -47.68 39.80 -29.44
CA ARG A 387 -48.44 39.72 -28.18
C ARG A 387 -47.99 38.54 -27.34
N GLY A 388 -48.07 38.70 -26.01
CA GLY A 388 -47.58 37.70 -25.07
C GLY A 388 -48.38 36.41 -25.07
N THR A 389 -49.69 36.48 -25.37
CA THR A 389 -50.59 35.32 -25.41
C THR A 389 -50.24 34.34 -26.53
N PHE A 390 -49.90 34.84 -27.72
CA PHE A 390 -49.41 34.00 -28.83
C PHE A 390 -48.08 33.33 -28.49
N LEU A 391 -47.12 34.10 -27.95
CA LEU A 391 -45.81 33.57 -27.53
C LEU A 391 -45.94 32.52 -26.42
N LEU A 392 -46.87 32.72 -25.49
CA LEU A 392 -47.17 31.77 -24.42
C LEU A 392 -47.72 30.44 -24.98
N GLN A 393 -48.61 30.49 -25.97
CA GLN A 393 -49.10 29.28 -26.63
C GLN A 393 -47.96 28.53 -27.34
N GLN A 394 -47.11 29.24 -28.07
CA GLN A 394 -45.94 28.66 -28.73
C GLN A 394 -44.95 28.06 -27.72
N ALA A 395 -44.71 28.71 -26.58
CA ALA A 395 -43.89 28.17 -25.49
C ALA A 395 -44.46 26.85 -24.95
N ILE A 396 -45.79 26.77 -24.78
CA ILE A 396 -46.47 25.54 -24.32
C ILE A 396 -46.32 24.42 -25.35
N GLU A 397 -46.50 24.69 -26.64
CA GLU A 397 -46.34 23.70 -27.70
C GLU A 397 -44.89 23.15 -27.74
N LEU A 398 -43.89 24.04 -27.73
CA LEU A 398 -42.48 23.65 -27.70
C LEU A 398 -42.11 22.85 -26.45
N THR A 399 -42.63 23.24 -25.28
CA THR A 399 -42.41 22.48 -24.04
C THR A 399 -43.04 21.09 -24.10
N GLY A 400 -44.12 20.92 -24.86
CA GLY A 400 -44.72 19.61 -25.15
C GLY A 400 -43.79 18.67 -25.92
N GLU A 401 -43.07 19.20 -26.92
CA GLU A 401 -42.05 18.45 -27.69
C GLU A 401 -40.85 18.05 -26.82
N VAL A 402 -40.36 18.97 -25.98
CA VAL A 402 -39.26 18.68 -25.03
C VAL A 402 -39.64 17.52 -24.10
N ARG A 403 -40.89 17.48 -23.61
CA ARG A 403 -41.39 16.39 -22.78
C ARG A 403 -41.42 15.05 -23.52
N ALA A 404 -41.84 15.03 -24.79
CA ALA A 404 -41.85 13.82 -25.60
C ALA A 404 -40.41 13.30 -25.83
N LEU A 405 -39.48 14.18 -26.20
CA LEU A 405 -38.05 13.85 -26.32
C LEU A 405 -37.45 13.35 -25.00
N GLY A 406 -37.84 13.94 -23.87
CA GLY A 406 -37.42 13.49 -22.54
C GLY A 406 -37.84 12.04 -22.24
N SER A 407 -39.06 11.65 -22.60
CA SER A 407 -39.53 10.27 -22.45
C SER A 407 -38.80 9.27 -23.37
N GLY A 408 -38.51 9.68 -24.62
CA GLY A 408 -37.71 8.89 -25.55
C GLY A 408 -36.27 8.71 -25.07
N LEU A 409 -35.67 9.78 -24.54
CA LEU A 409 -34.33 9.76 -23.96
C LEU A 409 -34.26 8.83 -22.74
N LEU A 410 -35.25 8.87 -21.85
CA LEU A 410 -35.32 7.95 -20.71
C LEU A 410 -35.34 6.48 -21.16
N SER A 411 -36.22 6.15 -22.12
CA SER A 411 -36.30 4.77 -22.65
C SER A 411 -35.00 4.33 -23.33
N ALA A 412 -34.32 5.24 -24.02
CA ALA A 412 -33.02 4.96 -24.63
C ALA A 412 -31.93 4.66 -23.57
N ILE A 413 -31.90 5.44 -22.49
CA ILE A 413 -30.97 5.25 -21.37
C ILE A 413 -31.23 3.90 -20.71
N GLU A 414 -32.49 3.58 -20.37
CA GLU A 414 -32.84 2.30 -19.73
C GLU A 414 -32.43 1.09 -20.59
N LYS A 415 -32.64 1.17 -21.90
CA LYS A 415 -32.24 0.10 -22.84
C LYS A 415 -30.73 0.02 -23.01
N ALA A 416 -30.01 1.14 -23.06
CA ALA A 416 -28.55 1.17 -23.10
C ALA A 416 -27.97 0.50 -21.84
N ASP A 417 -28.45 0.88 -20.66
CA ASP A 417 -27.99 0.34 -19.38
C ASP A 417 -28.33 -1.16 -19.25
N ALA A 418 -29.49 -1.60 -19.74
CA ALA A 418 -29.86 -3.01 -19.75
C ALA A 418 -28.94 -3.87 -20.64
N GLU A 419 -28.56 -3.36 -21.82
CA GLU A 419 -27.61 -4.02 -22.72
C GLU A 419 -26.19 -4.03 -22.15
N ASP A 420 -25.78 -2.94 -21.51
CA ASP A 420 -24.50 -2.85 -20.80
C ASP A 420 -24.43 -3.84 -19.64
N LEU A 421 -25.50 -3.95 -18.86
CA LEU A 421 -25.61 -4.94 -17.79
C LEU A 421 -25.56 -6.37 -18.33
N ALA A 422 -26.24 -6.64 -19.46
CA ALA A 422 -26.22 -7.96 -20.09
C ALA A 422 -24.81 -8.35 -20.55
N LEU A 423 -24.09 -7.44 -21.22
CA LEU A 423 -22.69 -7.63 -21.62
C LEU A 423 -21.77 -7.82 -20.40
N LEU A 424 -21.95 -7.02 -19.34
CA LEU A 424 -21.17 -7.15 -18.11
C LEU A 424 -21.42 -8.49 -17.42
N ARG A 425 -22.67 -8.93 -17.33
CA ARG A 425 -23.03 -10.26 -16.79
C ARG A 425 -22.37 -11.39 -17.57
N GLN A 426 -22.42 -11.34 -18.90
CA GLN A 426 -21.75 -12.33 -19.75
C GLN A 426 -20.22 -12.27 -19.60
N GLY A 427 -19.64 -11.07 -19.49
CA GLY A 427 -18.22 -10.92 -19.21
C GLY A 427 -17.80 -11.49 -17.84
N HIS A 428 -18.64 -11.34 -16.82
CA HIS A 428 -18.42 -11.95 -15.51
C HIS A 428 -18.60 -13.47 -15.56
N GLU A 429 -19.62 -13.97 -16.26
CA GLU A 429 -19.83 -15.39 -16.47
C GLU A 429 -18.63 -16.04 -17.15
N LEU A 430 -18.08 -15.42 -18.20
CA LEU A 430 -16.87 -15.90 -18.86
C LEU A 430 -15.68 -15.97 -17.90
N LYS A 431 -15.46 -14.93 -17.08
CA LYS A 431 -14.38 -14.93 -16.06
C LYS A 431 -14.59 -16.01 -14.99
N VAL A 432 -15.83 -16.22 -14.54
CA VAL A 432 -16.16 -17.29 -13.59
C VAL A 432 -15.87 -18.66 -14.21
N GLN A 433 -16.23 -18.86 -15.49
CA GLN A 433 -15.93 -20.11 -16.19
C GLN A 433 -14.42 -20.30 -16.43
N GLN A 434 -13.64 -19.23 -16.61
CA GLN A 434 -12.17 -19.28 -16.67
C GLN A 434 -11.57 -19.73 -15.34
N LEU A 435 -12.01 -19.14 -14.23
CA LEU A 435 -11.58 -19.57 -12.89
C LEU A 435 -12.02 -21.01 -12.59
N ALA A 436 -13.25 -21.38 -12.97
CA ALA A 436 -13.73 -22.74 -12.84
C ALA A 436 -12.88 -23.74 -13.64
N GLN A 437 -12.42 -23.36 -14.84
CA GLN A 437 -11.50 -24.18 -15.64
C GLN A 437 -10.17 -24.38 -14.93
N GLU A 438 -9.59 -23.34 -14.34
CA GLU A 438 -8.35 -23.46 -13.56
C GLU A 438 -8.54 -24.40 -12.36
N VAL A 439 -9.67 -24.29 -11.64
CA VAL A 439 -10.01 -25.21 -10.56
C VAL A 439 -10.15 -26.64 -11.05
N ARG A 440 -10.86 -26.88 -12.17
CA ARG A 440 -10.98 -28.23 -12.76
C ARG A 440 -9.64 -28.79 -13.24
N PHE A 441 -8.78 -27.94 -13.80
CA PHE A 441 -7.41 -28.31 -14.17
C PHE A 441 -6.60 -28.72 -12.94
N LEU A 442 -6.66 -27.95 -11.85
CA LEU A 442 -5.98 -28.30 -10.59
C LEU A 442 -6.54 -29.58 -9.97
N GLN A 443 -7.85 -29.80 -10.01
CA GLN A 443 -8.47 -31.06 -9.57
C GLN A 443 -7.99 -32.25 -10.39
N TRP A 444 -7.86 -32.10 -11.71
CA TRP A 444 -7.27 -33.14 -12.57
C TRP A 444 -5.79 -33.38 -12.21
N ARG A 445 -4.99 -32.32 -12.01
CA ARG A 445 -3.59 -32.45 -11.56
C ARG A 445 -3.46 -33.13 -10.19
N GLN A 446 -4.38 -32.85 -9.28
CA GLN A 446 -4.47 -33.51 -7.98
C GLN A 446 -4.82 -34.98 -8.13
N ALA A 447 -5.81 -35.33 -8.95
CA ALA A 447 -6.14 -36.73 -9.23
C ALA A 447 -4.93 -37.47 -9.84
N GLN A 448 -4.22 -36.83 -10.76
CA GLN A 448 -2.97 -37.33 -11.33
C GLN A 448 -1.89 -37.55 -10.25
N SER A 449 -1.68 -36.62 -9.32
CA SER A 449 -0.68 -36.79 -8.25
C SER A 449 -1.08 -37.88 -7.24
N VAL A 450 -2.38 -38.09 -7.01
CA VAL A 450 -2.89 -39.22 -6.21
C VAL A 450 -2.58 -40.55 -6.90
N THR A 451 -2.82 -40.65 -8.21
CA THR A 451 -2.44 -41.83 -9.00
C THR A 451 -0.94 -42.10 -8.90
N ASP A 452 -0.10 -41.06 -9.02
CA ASP A 452 1.36 -41.18 -8.91
C ASP A 452 1.81 -41.60 -7.50
N ALA A 453 1.17 -41.08 -6.45
CA ALA A 453 1.44 -41.47 -5.07
C ALA A 453 1.10 -42.96 -4.84
N LEU A 454 -0.06 -43.42 -5.34
CA LEU A 454 -0.46 -44.83 -5.26
C LEU A 454 0.51 -45.76 -5.99
N LEU A 455 1.06 -45.33 -7.14
CA LEU A 455 2.12 -46.07 -7.83
C LEU A 455 3.36 -46.23 -6.95
N ARG A 456 3.80 -45.18 -6.27
CA ARG A 456 4.94 -45.24 -5.32
C ARG A 456 4.64 -46.13 -4.12
N THR A 457 3.44 -46.05 -3.53
CA THR A 457 3.04 -46.94 -2.43
C THR A 457 3.04 -48.39 -2.88
N ARG A 458 2.59 -48.67 -4.11
CA ARG A 458 2.61 -50.01 -4.71
C ARG A 458 4.04 -50.52 -4.93
N GLU A 459 4.98 -49.67 -5.33
CA GLU A 459 6.41 -50.01 -5.42
C GLU A 459 6.98 -50.44 -4.05
N VAL A 460 6.64 -49.72 -2.97
CA VAL A 460 7.10 -50.06 -1.60
C VAL A 460 6.51 -51.39 -1.13
N ALA A 461 5.22 -51.64 -1.38
CA ALA A 461 4.58 -52.92 -1.05
C ALA A 461 5.23 -54.09 -1.81
N LEU A 462 5.59 -53.86 -3.08
CA LEU A 462 6.31 -54.83 -3.91
C LEU A 462 7.70 -55.14 -3.34
N GLU A 463 8.44 -54.14 -2.88
CA GLU A 463 9.74 -54.35 -2.23
C GLU A 463 9.61 -55.12 -0.90
N ARG A 464 8.57 -54.85 -0.10
CA ARG A 464 8.28 -55.64 1.11
C ARG A 464 8.00 -57.11 0.78
N LEU A 465 7.22 -57.37 -0.25
CA LEU A 465 6.96 -58.73 -0.72
C LEU A 465 8.26 -59.43 -1.17
N ARG A 466 9.11 -58.75 -1.94
CA ARG A 466 10.44 -59.25 -2.36
C ARG A 466 11.33 -59.57 -1.16
N PHE A 467 11.33 -58.72 -0.14
CA PHE A 467 12.10 -58.90 1.09
C PHE A 467 11.69 -60.16 1.85
N TYR A 468 10.40 -60.34 2.16
CA TYR A 468 9.94 -61.54 2.89
C TYR A 468 10.05 -62.82 2.05
N ARG A 469 9.91 -62.73 0.73
CA ARG A 469 10.18 -63.85 -0.17
C ARG A 469 11.63 -64.32 -0.07
N ARG A 470 12.60 -63.40 0.04
CA ARG A 470 14.02 -63.71 0.26
C ARG A 470 14.25 -64.38 1.61
N LEU A 471 13.63 -63.90 2.68
CA LEU A 471 13.74 -64.50 4.03
C LEU A 471 13.20 -65.93 4.08
N LEU A 472 12.14 -66.23 3.31
CA LEU A 472 11.57 -67.57 3.19
C LEU A 472 12.37 -68.52 2.27
N GLY A 473 13.49 -68.07 1.68
CA GLY A 473 14.31 -68.89 0.78
C GLY A 473 13.62 -69.27 -0.53
N LEU A 474 12.57 -68.53 -0.93
CA LEU A 474 11.85 -68.75 -2.19
C LEU A 474 12.65 -68.14 -3.35
N ALA A 475 12.72 -68.84 -4.48
CA ALA A 475 13.47 -68.38 -5.65
C ALA A 475 12.94 -67.00 -6.14
N SER A 476 13.87 -66.10 -6.50
CA SER A 476 13.60 -64.74 -6.97
C SER A 476 13.12 -64.67 -8.43
N THR A 477 12.95 -65.82 -9.09
CA THR A 477 12.49 -65.92 -10.47
C THR A 477 10.98 -65.78 -10.55
N GLU A 478 10.47 -64.55 -10.42
CA GLU A 478 9.31 -64.13 -11.21
C GLU A 478 9.63 -62.82 -11.94
N PRO A 479 9.23 -62.70 -13.22
CA PRO A 479 9.55 -61.55 -14.06
C PRO A 479 8.84 -60.29 -13.57
N ASP A 480 9.34 -59.13 -14.02
CA ASP A 480 8.88 -57.74 -13.80
C ASP A 480 7.38 -57.44 -14.10
N THR A 481 6.53 -58.46 -14.18
CA THR A 481 5.08 -58.44 -14.40
C THR A 481 4.29 -57.51 -13.47
N PHE A 482 4.76 -57.30 -12.24
CA PHE A 482 4.12 -56.39 -11.29
C PHE A 482 4.62 -54.94 -11.40
N VAL A 483 5.70 -54.68 -12.14
CA VAL A 483 6.25 -53.34 -12.40
C VAL A 483 5.49 -52.73 -13.57
N ILE A 484 4.61 -51.79 -13.26
CA ILE A 484 3.81 -51.10 -14.28
C ILE A 484 4.21 -49.64 -14.30
N ALA A 485 5.07 -49.30 -15.25
CA ALA A 485 5.39 -47.90 -15.55
C ALA A 485 4.16 -47.20 -16.13
N ARG A 486 3.89 -45.98 -15.65
CA ARG A 486 2.91 -45.06 -16.22
C ARG A 486 3.27 -44.83 -17.70
N PRO A 487 2.30 -44.83 -18.64
CA PRO A 487 2.58 -44.37 -20.00
C PRO A 487 3.13 -42.92 -19.95
N PRO A 488 4.18 -42.59 -20.73
CA PRO A 488 4.97 -41.37 -20.55
C PRO A 488 4.23 -40.06 -20.85
N THR A 489 3.04 -40.11 -21.47
CA THR A 489 2.26 -38.92 -21.84
C THR A 489 0.76 -39.12 -21.58
N PRO A 490 0.06 -38.12 -21.00
CA PRO A 490 -1.39 -38.16 -20.78
C PRO A 490 -2.19 -38.36 -22.09
N ASP A 491 -1.70 -37.82 -23.20
CA ASP A 491 -2.36 -37.84 -24.51
C ASP A 491 -2.20 -39.18 -25.26
N ALA A 492 -1.38 -40.10 -24.75
CA ALA A 492 -1.20 -41.44 -25.31
C ALA A 492 -2.18 -42.47 -24.74
N GLN A 493 -3.10 -42.06 -23.85
CA GLN A 493 -4.17 -42.93 -23.39
C GLN A 493 -5.34 -42.88 -24.38
N PRO A 494 -5.93 -44.03 -24.78
CA PRO A 494 -7.11 -44.02 -25.63
C PRO A 494 -8.23 -43.23 -24.93
N LEU A 495 -8.84 -42.28 -25.64
CA LEU A 495 -10.04 -41.60 -25.15
C LEU A 495 -11.08 -42.67 -24.84
N LEU A 496 -11.53 -42.73 -23.58
CA LEU A 496 -12.65 -43.57 -23.17
C LEU A 496 -13.92 -42.97 -23.80
N THR A 497 -14.35 -43.57 -24.90
CA THR A 497 -15.67 -43.36 -25.51
C THR A 497 -16.58 -44.50 -25.07
N GLU A 498 -17.89 -44.33 -25.18
CA GLU A 498 -18.86 -45.39 -24.83
C GLU A 498 -18.55 -46.69 -25.58
N ASP A 499 -18.16 -46.58 -26.86
CA ASP A 499 -17.81 -47.71 -27.72
C ASP A 499 -16.46 -48.37 -27.38
N SER A 500 -15.50 -47.62 -26.83
CA SER A 500 -14.14 -48.10 -26.50
C SER A 500 -13.95 -48.44 -25.02
N PHE A 501 -14.95 -48.19 -24.18
CA PHE A 501 -14.85 -48.34 -22.72
C PHE A 501 -14.54 -49.77 -22.32
N ASP A 502 -15.28 -50.74 -22.84
CA ASP A 502 -15.16 -52.15 -22.43
C ASP A 502 -13.75 -52.71 -22.74
N GLU A 503 -13.20 -52.38 -23.92
CA GLU A 503 -11.86 -52.82 -24.32
C GLU A 503 -10.76 -52.20 -23.45
N VAL A 504 -10.82 -50.89 -23.22
CA VAL A 504 -9.82 -50.16 -22.43
C VAL A 504 -9.92 -50.53 -20.96
N TYR A 505 -11.14 -50.65 -20.42
CA TYR A 505 -11.36 -51.08 -19.04
C TYR A 505 -10.82 -52.50 -18.81
N ALA A 506 -11.12 -53.45 -19.71
CA ALA A 506 -10.59 -54.81 -19.63
C ALA A 506 -9.05 -54.83 -19.67
N ALA A 507 -8.43 -53.99 -20.52
CA ALA A 507 -6.97 -53.87 -20.58
C ALA A 507 -6.34 -53.31 -19.30
N ILE A 508 -6.96 -52.29 -18.68
CA ILE A 508 -6.48 -51.68 -17.45
C ILE A 508 -6.70 -52.64 -16.25
N VAL A 509 -7.86 -53.30 -16.16
CA VAL A 509 -8.14 -54.31 -15.12
C VAL A 509 -7.14 -55.47 -15.22
N GLY A 510 -6.92 -56.01 -16.42
CA GLY A 510 -5.95 -57.08 -16.64
C GLY A 510 -4.50 -56.68 -16.28
N ARG A 511 -4.20 -55.38 -16.27
CA ARG A 511 -2.89 -54.85 -15.88
C ARG A 511 -2.75 -54.72 -14.37
N TYR A 512 -3.78 -54.29 -13.63
CA TYR A 512 -3.64 -53.94 -12.21
C TYR A 512 -4.31 -54.89 -11.21
N ASP A 513 -5.35 -55.64 -11.59
CA ASP A 513 -6.02 -56.64 -10.72
C ASP A 513 -5.47 -58.05 -10.95
N VAL A 514 -4.13 -58.18 -10.90
CA VAL A 514 -3.44 -59.47 -11.02
C VAL A 514 -3.41 -60.18 -9.67
N ALA A 515 -3.87 -61.42 -9.61
CA ALA A 515 -3.82 -62.24 -8.40
C ALA A 515 -2.37 -62.54 -8.00
N VAL A 516 -1.98 -62.13 -6.79
CA VAL A 516 -0.63 -62.38 -6.23
C VAL A 516 -0.65 -63.69 -5.43
N PRO A 517 0.30 -64.62 -5.66
CA PRO A 517 0.33 -65.89 -4.95
C PRO A 517 0.62 -65.69 -3.45
N VAL A 518 -0.11 -66.42 -2.60
CA VAL A 518 0.10 -66.48 -1.14
C VAL A 518 0.79 -67.78 -0.75
N GLN A 519 1.57 -67.76 0.33
CA GLN A 519 2.24 -68.93 0.89
C GLN A 519 1.39 -69.58 1.98
N GLY A 520 1.28 -70.91 1.96
CA GLY A 520 0.63 -71.67 3.02
C GLY A 520 1.52 -71.77 4.27
N TYR A 521 0.90 -71.76 5.46
CA TYR A 521 1.60 -72.05 6.69
C TYR A 521 2.06 -73.52 6.73
N PRO A 522 3.25 -73.82 7.28
CA PRO A 522 3.67 -75.19 7.49
C PRO A 522 2.69 -75.93 8.42
N PRO A 523 2.44 -77.23 8.21
CA PRO A 523 1.52 -77.99 9.04
C PRO A 523 2.03 -78.10 10.49
N LEU A 524 1.20 -77.68 11.44
CA LEU A 524 1.47 -77.79 12.89
C LEU A 524 1.48 -79.28 13.31
N LYS A 525 2.57 -79.72 13.94
CA LYS A 525 2.62 -81.04 14.61
C LYS A 525 2.04 -80.90 16.01
N LEU A 526 0.75 -81.22 16.17
CA LEU A 526 0.09 -81.23 17.47
C LEU A 526 0.49 -82.48 18.28
N VAL A 527 0.72 -82.31 19.58
CA VAL A 527 1.09 -83.40 20.50
C VAL A 527 -0.14 -84.28 20.77
N GLY A 528 -0.42 -85.21 19.86
CA GLY A 528 -1.46 -86.24 19.97
C GLY A 528 -1.00 -87.63 19.52
N GLU A 529 0.18 -87.75 18.91
CA GLU A 529 0.81 -89.02 18.55
C GLU A 529 2.32 -88.88 18.83
N GLN A 530 2.79 -89.51 19.93
CA GLN A 530 4.18 -89.66 20.36
C GLN A 530 4.82 -88.50 21.16
N SER A 531 5.43 -88.89 22.30
CA SER A 531 6.00 -88.06 23.36
C SER A 531 7.22 -87.22 22.90
N PRO A 532 7.46 -86.01 23.44
CA PRO A 532 8.52 -85.08 23.01
C PRO A 532 9.97 -85.54 23.21
N SER A 533 10.22 -86.71 23.81
CA SER A 533 11.58 -87.15 24.18
C SER A 533 12.43 -87.71 23.03
N SER A 534 11.95 -87.73 21.78
CA SER A 534 12.67 -88.37 20.66
C SER A 534 12.70 -87.60 19.33
N SER A 535 12.52 -86.27 19.32
CA SER A 535 12.64 -85.52 18.07
C SER A 535 13.28 -84.13 18.19
N SER A 536 14.47 -84.07 18.76
CA SER A 536 15.44 -82.98 18.46
C SER A 536 16.15 -83.18 17.11
N GLY A 537 15.46 -83.82 16.16
CA GLY A 537 15.91 -84.00 14.78
C GLY A 537 15.65 -82.74 13.96
N ALA A 538 16.42 -81.69 14.23
CA ALA A 538 16.42 -80.43 13.47
C ALA A 538 16.92 -80.57 12.00
N SER A 539 17.18 -81.80 11.54
CA SER A 539 17.53 -82.13 10.16
C SER A 539 16.35 -82.58 9.28
N GLY A 540 15.13 -82.64 9.83
CA GLY A 540 13.90 -82.92 9.06
C GLY A 540 13.37 -81.71 8.28
N THR A 541 12.62 -81.94 7.20
CA THR A 541 12.14 -80.95 6.21
C THR A 541 11.12 -79.89 6.71
N GLY A 542 11.15 -79.50 7.98
CA GLY A 542 10.51 -78.28 8.48
C GLY A 542 11.48 -77.11 8.30
N ARG A 543 11.39 -76.38 7.19
CA ARG A 543 12.31 -75.27 6.86
C ARG A 543 12.17 -74.12 7.86
N LEU A 544 12.94 -74.16 8.94
CA LEU A 544 13.10 -73.07 9.92
C LEU A 544 13.78 -71.80 9.33
N ASN A 545 14.09 -71.80 8.03
CA ASN A 545 14.71 -70.69 7.29
C ASN A 545 15.89 -70.06 8.05
N LEU A 546 16.78 -70.92 8.55
CA LEU A 546 17.91 -70.53 9.41
C LEU A 546 19.04 -69.89 8.59
N THR A 547 19.71 -68.91 9.19
CA THR A 547 21.01 -68.43 8.69
C THR A 547 22.12 -69.45 9.00
N THR A 548 23.28 -69.29 8.36
CA THR A 548 24.42 -70.22 8.57
C THR A 548 24.89 -70.28 10.02
N ASN A 549 24.86 -69.16 10.73
CA ASN A 549 25.30 -69.11 12.13
C ASN A 549 24.23 -69.70 13.07
N GLU A 550 22.95 -69.43 12.81
CA GLU A 550 21.84 -70.00 13.59
C GLU A 550 21.74 -71.52 13.44
N ASP A 551 22.01 -72.05 12.24
CA ASP A 551 22.13 -73.49 12.01
C ASP A 551 23.29 -74.09 12.80
N GLN A 552 24.47 -73.47 12.79
CA GLN A 552 25.62 -73.92 13.57
C GLN A 552 25.36 -73.86 15.09
N GLU A 553 24.69 -72.81 15.56
CA GLU A 553 24.32 -72.66 16.96
C GLU A 553 23.36 -73.76 17.41
N LEU A 554 22.26 -73.96 16.67
CA LEU A 554 21.21 -74.89 17.05
C LEU A 554 21.62 -76.36 16.85
N ASN A 555 22.34 -76.65 15.77
CA ASN A 555 22.61 -78.02 15.34
C ASN A 555 24.03 -78.51 15.67
N LYS A 556 24.96 -77.62 16.06
CA LYS A 556 26.34 -78.00 16.42
C LYS A 556 26.72 -77.56 17.83
N HIS A 557 26.60 -76.27 18.15
CA HIS A 557 27.12 -75.73 19.41
C HIS A 557 26.27 -76.10 20.63
N LEU A 558 24.93 -75.94 20.56
CA LEU A 558 24.04 -76.27 21.68
C LEU A 558 24.04 -77.76 22.06
N PRO A 559 23.97 -78.71 21.11
CA PRO A 559 24.10 -80.13 21.43
C PRO A 559 25.46 -80.47 22.04
N ALA A 560 26.55 -79.94 21.47
CA ALA A 560 27.89 -80.17 22.00
C ALA A 560 28.07 -79.62 23.42
N ALA A 561 27.54 -78.42 23.72
CA ALA A 561 27.59 -77.82 25.05
C ALA A 561 26.81 -78.65 26.08
N ARG A 562 25.58 -79.07 25.76
CA ARG A 562 24.78 -79.96 26.59
C ARG A 562 25.52 -81.27 26.90
N ASP A 563 26.09 -81.91 25.88
CA ASP A 563 26.76 -83.20 26.00
C ASP A 563 28.06 -83.06 26.83
N LEU A 564 28.80 -81.97 26.63
CA LEU A 564 29.98 -81.64 27.43
C LEU A 564 29.64 -81.28 28.89
N HIS A 565 28.52 -80.57 29.15
CA HIS A 565 28.05 -80.27 30.51
C HIS A 565 27.67 -81.54 31.27
N LEU A 566 27.02 -82.49 30.60
CA LEU A 566 26.72 -83.79 31.18
C LEU A 566 28.01 -84.57 31.47
N ALA A 567 28.96 -84.59 30.53
CA ALA A 567 30.25 -85.26 30.72
C ALA A 567 31.08 -84.63 31.86
N SER A 568 31.14 -83.30 31.94
CA SER A 568 31.88 -82.59 33.00
C SER A 568 31.27 -82.86 34.37
N SER A 569 29.94 -82.86 34.46
CA SER A 569 29.27 -83.14 35.73
C SER A 569 29.49 -84.57 36.21
N VAL A 570 29.60 -85.56 35.30
CA VAL A 570 29.99 -86.92 35.66
C VAL A 570 31.42 -86.93 36.23
N VAL A 571 32.34 -86.17 35.66
CA VAL A 571 33.71 -86.05 36.17
C VAL A 571 33.77 -85.35 37.54
N ASP A 572 33.00 -84.29 37.78
CA ASP A 572 32.91 -83.62 39.09
C ASP A 572 32.35 -84.56 40.17
N THR A 573 31.40 -85.44 39.82
CA THR A 573 30.92 -86.47 40.75
C THR A 573 32.01 -87.50 41.07
N VAL A 574 32.95 -87.79 40.16
CA VAL A 574 34.08 -88.69 40.42
C VAL A 574 35.13 -88.03 41.34
N ALA A 575 35.34 -86.71 41.27
CA ALA A 575 36.20 -85.99 42.21
C ALA A 575 35.70 -86.05 43.67
N SER A 576 34.38 -86.17 43.87
CA SER A 576 33.79 -86.31 45.21
C SER A 576 34.00 -87.69 45.86
N VAL A 577 34.38 -88.71 45.08
CA VAL A 577 34.78 -90.04 45.60
C VAL A 577 36.17 -89.97 46.23
N LEU A 578 37.06 -89.10 45.72
CA LEU A 578 38.39 -88.87 46.30
C LEU A 578 38.33 -88.16 47.66
N ALA A 579 37.26 -87.41 47.95
CA ALA A 579 37.05 -86.75 49.25
C ALA A 579 36.75 -87.74 50.41
N PHE A 580 36.56 -89.03 50.12
CA PHE A 580 36.46 -90.09 51.12
C PHE A 580 37.82 -90.69 51.53
N ILE A 581 38.92 -90.29 50.89
CA ILE A 581 40.28 -90.65 51.30
C ILE A 581 40.72 -89.67 52.40
N PRO A 582 41.11 -90.14 53.61
CA PRO A 582 41.59 -89.24 54.66
C PRO A 582 43.00 -88.71 54.33
N ASP A 583 43.23 -87.41 54.54
CA ASP A 583 44.57 -86.82 54.54
C ASP A 583 45.34 -87.30 55.79
N LEU A 584 46.55 -87.82 55.60
CA LEU A 584 47.41 -88.37 56.66
C LEU A 584 48.44 -87.32 57.09
N ASP A 585 48.21 -86.73 58.26
CA ASP A 585 49.20 -85.93 58.98
C ASP A 585 49.83 -86.81 60.07
N ILE A 586 51.16 -86.95 60.09
CA ILE A 586 51.90 -87.72 61.10
C ILE A 586 53.06 -86.87 61.59
N ASP A 587 53.08 -86.56 62.90
CA ASP A 587 54.35 -86.51 63.64
C ASP A 587 54.18 -86.88 65.12
N LEU A 588 55.06 -87.78 65.55
CA LEU A 588 55.04 -88.61 66.76
C LEU A 588 55.58 -87.87 67.99
N HIS A 589 54.92 -87.99 69.15
CA HIS A 589 55.56 -87.78 70.47
C HIS A 589 55.13 -88.86 71.50
N PHE A 590 56.13 -89.44 72.17
CA PHE A 590 56.10 -90.63 73.02
C PHE A 590 56.13 -90.25 74.51
N TRP A 591 54.99 -90.45 75.20
CA TRP A 591 54.82 -90.84 76.62
C TRP A 591 53.44 -90.41 77.17
N GLY A 592 52.53 -91.38 77.33
CA GLY A 592 51.49 -91.35 78.38
C GLY A 592 50.12 -90.74 78.05
N LEU A 593 49.32 -91.45 77.24
CA LEU A 593 47.85 -91.66 77.33
C LEU A 593 46.93 -90.47 77.75
N GLY A 594 46.12 -89.97 76.82
CA GLY A 594 44.95 -89.15 77.18
C GLY A 594 44.15 -88.41 76.11
N LEU A 595 43.97 -88.98 74.91
CA LEU A 595 42.77 -88.90 74.04
C LEU A 595 41.98 -87.57 73.95
N HIS A 596 42.10 -86.84 72.83
CA HIS A 596 40.96 -86.16 72.20
C HIS A 596 40.87 -86.58 70.72
N SER A 597 39.68 -87.05 70.40
CA SER A 597 39.18 -87.57 69.13
C SER A 597 38.75 -86.45 68.18
N GLU A 598 39.15 -86.49 66.91
CA GLU A 598 38.26 -85.98 65.86
C GLU A 598 37.28 -87.10 65.46
N VAL A 599 36.11 -87.04 66.08
CA VAL A 599 34.93 -87.81 65.68
C VAL A 599 34.37 -87.16 64.42
N PHE A 600 34.08 -88.00 63.43
CA PHE A 600 33.17 -87.79 62.30
C PHE A 600 32.34 -86.48 62.38
N GLY A 601 32.88 -85.39 61.84
CA GLY A 601 32.23 -84.07 61.87
C GLY A 601 31.18 -83.92 60.76
N GLY A 602 30.13 -83.13 61.03
CA GLY A 602 28.98 -82.90 60.12
C GLY A 602 29.31 -82.40 58.71
N ALA A 603 30.57 -82.04 58.43
CA ALA A 603 31.09 -81.78 57.10
C ALA A 603 30.85 -82.95 56.12
N LYS A 604 31.15 -84.21 56.52
CA LYS A 604 31.05 -85.40 55.64
C LYS A 604 29.61 -85.87 55.37
N LEU A 605 28.68 -85.66 56.30
CA LEU A 605 27.23 -85.88 56.09
C LEU A 605 26.62 -84.80 55.19
N SER A 606 27.11 -83.56 55.27
CA SER A 606 26.74 -82.50 54.32
C SER A 606 27.22 -82.83 52.90
N ASP A 607 28.35 -83.51 52.76
CA ASP A 607 28.91 -83.86 51.44
C ASP A 607 28.09 -84.93 50.72
N ALA A 608 27.51 -85.91 51.42
CA ALA A 608 26.56 -86.87 50.83
C ALA A 608 25.26 -86.18 50.33
N GLY A 609 24.73 -85.23 51.10
CA GLY A 609 23.60 -84.40 50.68
C GLY A 609 23.93 -83.49 49.49
N LYS A 610 25.15 -82.94 49.45
CA LYS A 610 25.65 -82.15 48.31
C LYS A 610 25.81 -82.98 47.03
N ILE A 611 26.14 -84.28 47.13
CA ILE A 611 26.24 -85.21 45.98
C ILE A 611 24.86 -85.46 45.36
N ALA A 612 23.86 -85.84 46.18
CA ALA A 612 22.50 -86.06 45.67
C ALA A 612 21.91 -84.77 45.08
N ALA A 613 22.14 -83.63 45.73
CA ALA A 613 21.79 -82.32 45.19
C ALA A 613 22.59 -81.99 43.92
N GLY A 614 23.84 -82.46 43.80
CA GLY A 614 24.68 -82.32 42.61
C GLY A 614 24.07 -83.04 41.40
N ILE A 615 23.73 -84.32 41.54
CA ILE A 615 23.10 -85.11 40.46
C ILE A 615 21.75 -84.53 40.04
N ILE A 616 20.92 -84.12 41.00
CA ILE A 616 19.64 -83.47 40.71
C ILE A 616 19.87 -82.14 39.99
N ARG A 617 20.87 -81.34 40.38
CA ARG A 617 21.27 -80.12 39.66
C ARG A 617 21.75 -80.42 38.24
N THR A 618 22.47 -81.51 38.00
CA THR A 618 22.91 -81.93 36.66
C THR A 618 21.74 -82.27 35.75
N ILE A 619 20.80 -83.08 36.24
CA ILE A 619 19.59 -83.45 35.50
C ILE A 619 18.76 -82.20 35.25
N ALA A 620 18.60 -81.33 36.24
CA ALA A 620 17.91 -80.05 36.09
C ALA A 620 18.60 -79.14 35.06
N SER A 621 19.93 -79.09 35.04
CA SER A 621 20.71 -78.31 34.05
C SER A 621 20.56 -78.89 32.64
N TRP A 622 20.57 -80.21 32.49
CA TRP A 622 20.35 -80.87 31.21
C TRP A 622 18.93 -80.62 30.67
N GLU A 623 17.92 -80.72 31.53
CA GLU A 623 16.54 -80.36 31.20
C GLU A 623 16.41 -78.86 30.87
N GLN A 624 17.16 -77.99 31.56
CA GLN A 624 17.21 -76.56 31.27
C GLN A 624 17.86 -76.28 29.90
N ASP A 625 18.90 -77.03 29.51
CA ASP A 625 19.52 -76.95 28.18
C ASP A 625 18.58 -77.45 27.09
N GLN A 626 17.87 -78.56 27.32
CA GLN A 626 16.83 -79.05 26.41
C GLN A 626 15.67 -78.06 26.27
N ALA A 627 15.21 -77.49 27.39
CA ALA A 627 14.21 -76.43 27.39
C ALA A 627 14.72 -75.19 26.63
N GLY A 628 15.99 -74.84 26.77
CA GLY A 628 16.64 -73.76 26.03
C GLY A 628 16.69 -74.01 24.51
N MET A 629 17.05 -75.22 24.09
CA MET A 629 17.03 -75.62 22.67
C MET A 629 15.61 -75.63 22.10
N ALA A 630 14.65 -76.17 22.84
CA ALA A 630 13.24 -76.20 22.44
C ALA A 630 12.66 -74.78 22.35
N ALA A 631 12.99 -73.89 23.30
CA ALA A 631 12.58 -72.49 23.27
C ALA A 631 13.17 -71.74 22.06
N ARG A 632 14.44 -71.97 21.72
CA ARG A 632 15.07 -71.37 20.52
C ARG A 632 14.45 -71.89 19.22
N THR A 633 14.22 -73.19 19.13
CA THR A 633 13.55 -73.80 17.97
C THR A 633 12.15 -73.25 17.78
N ALA A 634 11.34 -73.20 18.85
CA ALA A 634 10.01 -72.60 18.82
C ALA A 634 10.05 -71.09 18.48
N GLY A 635 11.11 -70.38 18.90
CA GLY A 635 11.36 -68.99 18.49
C GLY A 635 11.56 -68.85 16.99
N TYR A 636 12.32 -69.75 16.36
CA TYR A 636 12.53 -69.76 14.91
C TYR A 636 11.28 -70.17 14.12
N GLU A 637 10.48 -71.12 14.64
CA GLU A 637 9.18 -71.48 14.05
C GLU A 637 8.23 -70.29 14.03
N ARG A 638 8.04 -69.62 15.17
CA ARG A 638 7.18 -68.42 15.24
C ARG A 638 7.66 -67.30 14.32
N ARG A 639 8.97 -67.14 14.17
CA ARG A 639 9.58 -66.17 13.25
C ARG A 639 9.29 -66.52 11.79
N ALA A 640 9.40 -67.80 11.41
CA ALA A 640 9.04 -68.26 10.06
C ALA A 640 7.55 -68.10 9.77
N ASP A 641 6.67 -68.36 10.74
CA ASP A 641 5.23 -68.10 10.64
C ASP A 641 4.95 -66.60 10.47
N GLU A 642 5.64 -65.74 11.23
CA GLU A 642 5.55 -64.29 11.10
C GLU A 642 6.00 -63.82 9.71
N TRP A 643 7.12 -64.34 9.18
CA TRP A 643 7.57 -64.01 7.82
C TRP A 643 6.55 -64.46 6.76
N THR A 644 5.93 -65.62 6.95
CA THR A 644 4.86 -66.13 6.07
C THR A 644 3.63 -65.23 6.13
N MET A 645 3.25 -64.78 7.34
CA MET A 645 2.16 -63.82 7.55
C MET A 645 2.46 -62.50 6.84
N GLN A 646 3.63 -61.91 7.07
CA GLN A 646 4.02 -60.62 6.48
C GLN A 646 4.13 -60.69 4.96
N HIS A 647 4.63 -61.81 4.42
CA HIS A 647 4.61 -62.07 2.98
C HIS A 647 3.17 -62.06 2.43
N ASN A 648 2.27 -62.79 3.08
CA ASN A 648 0.86 -62.87 2.66
C ASN A 648 0.14 -61.53 2.78
N LEU A 649 0.42 -60.75 3.84
CA LEU A 649 -0.10 -59.40 4.01
C LEU A 649 0.38 -58.49 2.88
N ALA A 650 1.68 -58.51 2.56
CA ALA A 650 2.23 -57.72 1.45
C ALA A 650 1.62 -58.13 0.09
N ALA A 651 1.38 -59.43 -0.13
CA ALA A 651 0.71 -59.92 -1.34
C ALA A 651 -0.73 -59.40 -1.47
N ARG A 652 -1.49 -59.42 -0.37
CA ARG A 652 -2.86 -58.90 -0.31
C ARG A 652 -2.90 -57.38 -0.44
N GLU A 653 -1.98 -56.68 0.21
CA GLU A 653 -1.80 -55.23 0.12
C GLU A 653 -1.52 -54.81 -1.32
N LEU A 654 -0.66 -55.53 -2.03
CA LEU A 654 -0.35 -55.26 -3.44
C LEU A 654 -1.58 -55.44 -4.36
N ALA A 655 -2.40 -56.47 -4.12
CA ALA A 655 -3.65 -56.67 -4.85
C ALA A 655 -4.68 -55.57 -4.54
N GLN A 656 -4.81 -55.17 -3.27
CA GLN A 656 -5.67 -54.06 -2.86
C GLN A 656 -5.25 -52.73 -3.50
N LEU A 657 -3.95 -52.42 -3.48
CA LEU A 657 -3.39 -51.22 -4.11
C LEU A 657 -3.61 -51.23 -5.63
N GLY A 658 -3.56 -52.40 -6.27
CA GLY A 658 -3.93 -52.56 -7.67
C GLY A 658 -5.37 -52.09 -7.95
N ARG A 659 -6.34 -52.51 -7.12
CA ARG A 659 -7.74 -52.09 -7.25
C ARG A 659 -7.98 -50.62 -6.91
N GLN A 660 -7.30 -50.09 -5.91
CA GLN A 660 -7.36 -48.66 -5.58
C GLN A 660 -6.80 -47.80 -6.72
N LEU A 661 -5.73 -48.27 -7.36
CA LEU A 661 -5.15 -47.60 -8.52
C LEU A 661 -6.10 -47.59 -9.72
N LEU A 662 -6.84 -48.68 -9.96
CA LEU A 662 -7.92 -48.71 -10.97
C LEU A 662 -8.94 -47.58 -10.71
N SER A 663 -9.40 -47.46 -9.47
CA SER A 663 -10.34 -46.39 -9.09
C SER A 663 -9.75 -45.00 -9.28
N SER A 664 -8.47 -44.81 -8.98
CA SER A 664 -7.77 -43.53 -9.16
C SER A 664 -7.65 -43.14 -10.63
N ILE A 665 -7.34 -44.10 -11.51
CA ILE A 665 -7.24 -43.88 -12.96
C ILE A 665 -8.60 -43.46 -13.52
N ILE A 666 -9.69 -44.11 -13.10
CA ILE A 666 -11.05 -43.72 -13.51
C ILE A 666 -11.39 -42.31 -13.02
N ALA A 667 -11.04 -41.97 -11.77
CA ALA A 667 -11.25 -40.64 -11.22
C ALA A 667 -10.43 -39.56 -11.94
N GLU A 668 -9.19 -39.85 -12.33
CA GLU A 668 -8.34 -38.97 -13.14
C GLU A 668 -8.97 -38.71 -14.52
N GLN A 669 -9.50 -39.75 -15.17
CA GLN A 669 -10.19 -39.62 -16.46
C GLN A 669 -11.50 -38.84 -16.34
N ALA A 670 -12.28 -39.06 -15.28
CA ALA A 670 -13.48 -38.28 -15.00
C ALA A 670 -13.16 -36.79 -14.79
N ALA A 671 -12.14 -36.47 -13.99
CA ALA A 671 -11.69 -35.10 -13.76
C ALA A 671 -11.20 -34.43 -15.05
N HIS A 672 -10.49 -35.16 -15.91
CA HIS A 672 -10.07 -34.67 -17.22
C HIS A 672 -11.29 -34.38 -18.13
N ARG A 673 -12.31 -35.24 -18.12
CA ARG A 673 -13.55 -35.02 -18.87
C ARG A 673 -14.33 -33.80 -18.36
N GLU A 674 -14.39 -33.59 -17.04
CA GLU A 674 -15.00 -32.38 -16.44
C GLU A 674 -14.28 -31.11 -16.89
N TYR A 675 -12.94 -31.13 -16.94
CA TYR A 675 -12.15 -30.02 -17.48
C TYR A 675 -12.51 -29.71 -18.95
N LEU A 676 -12.63 -30.74 -19.80
CA LEU A 676 -13.04 -30.57 -21.19
C LEU A 676 -14.48 -30.03 -21.33
N ASN A 677 -15.40 -30.46 -20.46
CA ASN A 677 -16.76 -29.94 -20.44
C ASN A 677 -16.80 -28.44 -20.11
N VAL A 678 -16.03 -27.98 -19.11
CA VAL A 678 -15.95 -26.54 -18.79
C VAL A 678 -15.36 -25.75 -19.97
N LYS A 679 -14.37 -26.31 -20.67
CA LYS A 679 -13.82 -25.70 -21.90
C LYS A 679 -14.90 -25.54 -22.97
N GLN A 680 -15.75 -26.56 -23.18
CA GLN A 680 -16.88 -26.46 -24.11
C GLN A 680 -17.91 -25.40 -23.68
N VAL A 681 -18.22 -25.31 -22.38
CA VAL A 681 -19.12 -24.27 -21.83
C VAL A 681 -18.54 -22.88 -22.05
N GLN A 682 -17.23 -22.68 -21.86
CA GLN A 682 -16.59 -21.40 -22.17
C GLN A 682 -16.75 -21.00 -23.62
N ASP A 683 -16.59 -21.96 -24.55
CA ASP A 683 -16.77 -21.69 -25.98
C ASP A 683 -18.23 -21.30 -26.28
N GLN A 684 -19.22 -21.94 -25.64
CA GLN A 684 -20.63 -21.52 -25.72
C GLN A 684 -20.86 -20.09 -25.18
N VAL A 685 -20.29 -19.74 -24.02
CA VAL A 685 -20.40 -18.38 -23.45
C VAL A 685 -19.73 -17.33 -24.35
N ARG A 686 -18.61 -17.68 -25.01
CA ARG A 686 -17.97 -16.81 -26.01
C ARG A 686 -18.87 -16.58 -27.22
N GLU A 687 -19.56 -17.61 -27.71
CA GLU A 687 -20.54 -17.46 -28.80
C GLU A 687 -21.70 -16.54 -28.39
N VAL A 688 -22.24 -16.68 -27.17
CA VAL A 688 -23.29 -15.79 -26.64
C VAL A 688 -22.78 -14.35 -26.55
N THR A 689 -21.56 -14.14 -26.05
CA THR A 689 -20.93 -12.82 -25.96
C THR A 689 -20.78 -12.19 -27.35
N ARG A 690 -20.31 -12.97 -28.34
CA ARG A 690 -20.19 -12.52 -29.73
C ARG A 690 -21.56 -12.15 -30.31
N PHE A 691 -22.60 -12.93 -30.03
CA PHE A 691 -23.97 -12.62 -30.45
C PHE A 691 -24.46 -11.28 -29.85
N LEU A 692 -24.25 -11.04 -28.55
CA LEU A 692 -24.65 -9.77 -27.91
C LEU A 692 -23.91 -8.55 -28.47
N GLN A 693 -22.68 -8.72 -28.92
CA GLN A 693 -21.91 -7.67 -29.60
C GLN A 693 -22.38 -7.44 -31.04
N ALA A 694 -22.68 -8.53 -31.76
CA ALA A 694 -23.01 -8.49 -33.19
C ALA A 694 -24.49 -8.19 -33.50
N LYS A 695 -25.41 -8.37 -32.56
CA LYS A 695 -26.85 -8.07 -32.79
C LYS A 695 -27.06 -6.58 -33.11
N PHE A 696 -28.10 -6.27 -33.89
CA PHE A 696 -28.39 -4.88 -34.28
C PHE A 696 -28.75 -3.99 -33.09
N THR A 697 -29.58 -4.48 -32.17
CA THR A 697 -29.95 -3.76 -30.93
C THR A 697 -28.88 -3.92 -29.86
N ASN A 698 -27.64 -3.56 -30.16
CA ASN A 698 -26.51 -3.62 -29.26
C ASN A 698 -26.34 -2.31 -28.46
N ARG A 699 -25.34 -2.30 -27.57
CA ARG A 699 -24.92 -1.10 -26.82
C ARG A 699 -24.65 0.10 -27.73
N GLU A 700 -23.99 -0.11 -28.86
CA GLU A 700 -23.57 0.97 -29.75
C GLU A 700 -24.77 1.72 -30.34
N LEU A 701 -25.81 0.99 -30.77
CA LEU A 701 -27.06 1.58 -31.26
C LEU A 701 -27.72 2.47 -30.19
N TYR A 702 -27.88 1.97 -28.97
CA TYR A 702 -28.53 2.74 -27.90
C TYR A 702 -27.66 3.89 -27.40
N GLY A 703 -26.34 3.74 -27.39
CA GLY A 703 -25.40 4.82 -27.10
C GLY A 703 -25.48 5.95 -28.14
N TRP A 704 -25.54 5.61 -29.42
CA TRP A 704 -25.79 6.58 -30.50
C TRP A 704 -27.15 7.27 -30.34
N LEU A 705 -28.22 6.50 -30.11
CA LEU A 705 -29.57 7.01 -29.96
C LEU A 705 -29.70 7.92 -28.72
N GLN A 706 -29.05 7.59 -27.62
CA GLN A 706 -28.94 8.45 -26.45
C GLN A 706 -28.23 9.77 -26.78
N GLY A 707 -27.12 9.73 -27.54
CA GLY A 707 -26.39 10.92 -27.95
C GLY A 707 -27.23 11.87 -28.80
N GLU A 708 -27.88 11.34 -29.83
CA GLU A 708 -28.75 12.14 -30.72
C GLU A 708 -29.97 12.69 -29.98
N LEU A 709 -30.67 11.88 -29.18
CA LEU A 709 -31.82 12.35 -28.39
C LEU A 709 -31.42 13.39 -27.34
N THR A 710 -30.24 13.25 -26.71
CA THR A 710 -29.75 14.25 -25.75
C THR A 710 -29.51 15.58 -26.43
N ARG A 711 -28.88 15.59 -27.61
CA ARG A 711 -28.66 16.82 -28.39
C ARG A 711 -29.99 17.49 -28.73
N LEU A 712 -30.90 16.75 -29.35
CA LEU A 712 -32.22 17.28 -29.72
C LEU A 712 -33.01 17.78 -28.51
N TYR A 713 -32.97 17.05 -27.39
CA TYR A 713 -33.61 17.44 -26.14
C TYR A 713 -33.11 18.82 -25.65
N TYR A 714 -31.80 19.03 -25.57
CA TYR A 714 -31.24 20.28 -25.08
C TYR A 714 -31.49 21.46 -26.04
N ASP A 715 -31.43 21.23 -27.35
CA ASP A 715 -31.70 22.26 -28.35
C ASP A 715 -33.17 22.72 -28.27
N TYR A 716 -34.11 21.78 -28.23
CA TYR A 716 -35.54 22.10 -28.06
C TYR A 716 -35.83 22.73 -26.70
N TYR A 717 -35.16 22.27 -25.63
CA TYR A 717 -35.32 22.84 -24.29
C TYR A 717 -34.88 24.31 -24.23
N ARG A 718 -33.71 24.64 -24.78
CA ARG A 718 -33.23 26.02 -24.86
C ARG A 718 -34.18 26.88 -25.68
N PHE A 719 -34.64 26.36 -26.81
CA PHE A 719 -35.59 27.07 -27.65
C PHE A 719 -36.93 27.34 -26.94
N ALA A 720 -37.49 26.34 -26.26
CA ALA A 720 -38.71 26.48 -25.46
C ALA A 720 -38.54 27.50 -24.32
N LEU A 721 -37.41 27.47 -23.61
CA LEU A 721 -37.09 28.41 -22.52
C LEU A 721 -36.96 29.85 -23.02
N ASP A 722 -36.30 30.06 -24.16
CA ASP A 722 -36.15 31.38 -24.76
C ASP A 722 -37.51 31.96 -25.20
N VAL A 723 -38.38 31.15 -25.78
CA VAL A 723 -39.75 31.56 -26.15
C VAL A 723 -40.60 31.83 -24.91
N ALA A 724 -40.49 31.00 -23.87
CA ALA A 724 -41.16 31.19 -22.58
C ALA A 724 -40.81 32.53 -21.94
N ARG A 725 -39.52 32.91 -21.94
CA ARG A 725 -39.06 34.21 -21.42
C ARG A 725 -39.57 35.38 -22.24
N LYS A 726 -39.57 35.28 -23.57
CA LYS A 726 -40.16 36.30 -24.44
C LYS A 726 -41.65 36.47 -24.16
N ALA A 727 -42.36 35.37 -23.93
CA ALA A 727 -43.77 35.39 -23.54
C ALA A 727 -43.97 36.12 -22.19
N GLU A 728 -43.20 35.76 -21.16
CA GLU A 728 -43.25 36.41 -19.84
C GLU A 728 -42.97 37.92 -19.93
N GLN A 729 -41.94 38.34 -20.67
CA GLN A 729 -41.63 39.76 -20.88
C GLN A 729 -42.76 40.50 -21.60
N ALA A 730 -43.34 39.90 -22.65
CA ALA A 730 -44.46 40.48 -23.38
C ALA A 730 -45.72 40.61 -22.49
N LEU A 731 -46.04 39.61 -21.68
CA LEU A 731 -47.17 39.65 -20.75
C LEU A 731 -46.98 40.67 -19.62
N ASN A 732 -45.76 40.78 -19.08
CA ASN A 732 -45.41 41.82 -18.11
C ASN A 732 -45.58 43.22 -18.73
N ARG A 733 -45.23 43.41 -20.00
CA ARG A 733 -45.46 44.67 -20.74
C ARG A 733 -46.95 44.97 -20.94
N GLU A 734 -47.78 43.95 -21.22
CA GLU A 734 -49.22 44.16 -21.39
C GLU A 734 -49.91 44.58 -20.08
N LEU A 735 -49.53 43.96 -18.95
CA LEU A 735 -50.16 44.21 -17.65
C LEU A 735 -49.59 45.41 -16.90
N MET A 736 -48.29 45.70 -17.07
CA MET A 736 -47.50 46.66 -16.28
C MET A 736 -47.82 46.58 -14.78
N PRO A 737 -47.61 45.42 -14.14
CA PRO A 737 -47.75 45.31 -12.70
C PRO A 737 -46.70 46.19 -12.00
N GLU A 738 -46.99 46.65 -10.78
CA GLU A 738 -46.04 47.45 -9.98
C GLU A 738 -44.69 46.75 -9.78
N LYS A 739 -44.71 45.41 -9.78
CA LYS A 739 -43.51 44.56 -9.82
C LYS A 739 -43.66 43.53 -10.94
N PRO A 740 -42.67 43.39 -11.85
CA PRO A 740 -42.73 42.40 -12.92
C PRO A 740 -42.76 40.99 -12.33
N SER A 741 -43.65 40.15 -12.84
CA SER A 741 -43.73 38.76 -12.40
C SER A 741 -42.61 37.92 -13.01
N GLN A 742 -41.98 37.07 -12.18
CA GLN A 742 -40.97 36.09 -12.57
C GLN A 742 -41.48 34.68 -12.24
N TYR A 743 -42.21 34.10 -13.18
CA TYR A 743 -42.67 32.71 -13.16
C TYR A 743 -41.67 31.78 -13.86
N VAL A 744 -41.03 32.24 -14.93
CA VAL A 744 -40.06 31.44 -15.70
C VAL A 744 -38.67 31.53 -15.04
N LYS A 745 -38.14 30.38 -14.62
CA LYS A 745 -36.83 30.26 -13.96
C LYS A 745 -35.68 30.40 -14.95
N ALA A 746 -34.50 30.76 -14.41
CA ALA A 746 -33.26 30.86 -15.19
C ALA A 746 -32.83 29.50 -15.79
N GLN A 747 -33.07 28.41 -15.06
CA GLN A 747 -32.78 27.06 -15.50
C GLN A 747 -33.78 26.09 -14.89
N TYR A 748 -34.18 25.11 -15.69
CA TYR A 748 -35.00 23.98 -15.32
C TYR A 748 -34.18 22.71 -15.46
N GLY A 749 -34.27 21.82 -14.46
CA GLY A 749 -33.51 20.58 -14.40
C GLY A 749 -32.09 20.74 -13.87
N ASP A 750 -31.59 19.65 -13.29
CA ASP A 750 -30.22 19.52 -12.78
C ASP A 750 -29.35 18.83 -13.84
N GLY A 751 -28.13 19.35 -14.04
CA GLY A 751 -27.14 18.71 -14.91
C GLY A 751 -26.83 17.27 -14.48
N GLY A 752 -26.89 16.98 -13.18
CA GLY A 752 -26.67 15.64 -12.62
C GLY A 752 -27.70 14.60 -13.08
N ARG A 753 -28.89 15.01 -13.52
CA ARG A 753 -29.97 14.11 -13.99
C ARG A 753 -30.23 14.23 -15.49
N ARG A 754 -29.24 14.72 -16.24
CA ARG A 754 -29.30 14.94 -17.70
C ARG A 754 -30.53 15.78 -18.12
N GLY A 755 -30.99 16.67 -17.25
CA GLY A 755 -32.11 17.55 -17.52
C GLY A 755 -33.50 16.90 -17.52
N LEU A 756 -33.66 15.63 -17.12
CA LEU A 756 -34.99 15.00 -17.01
C LEU A 756 -35.92 15.79 -16.07
N LEU A 757 -37.22 15.82 -16.40
CA LEU A 757 -38.26 16.61 -15.72
C LEU A 757 -38.19 18.14 -15.89
N ALA A 758 -37.25 18.66 -16.69
CA ALA A 758 -37.17 20.10 -16.96
C ALA A 758 -38.40 20.61 -17.73
N ALA A 759 -38.95 19.82 -18.65
CA ALA A 759 -40.13 20.20 -19.43
C ALA A 759 -41.41 20.26 -18.59
N GLU A 760 -41.62 19.30 -17.69
CA GLU A 760 -42.79 19.23 -16.80
C GLU A 760 -42.82 20.43 -15.84
N THR A 761 -41.66 20.82 -15.33
CA THR A 761 -41.52 21.98 -14.45
C THR A 761 -41.71 23.30 -15.20
N LEU A 762 -41.13 23.44 -16.40
CA LEU A 762 -41.38 24.60 -17.26
C LEU A 762 -42.86 24.71 -17.66
N MET A 763 -43.50 23.59 -18.03
CA MET A 763 -44.92 23.54 -18.39
C MET A 763 -45.81 24.03 -17.25
N LEU A 764 -45.53 23.62 -16.01
CA LEU A 764 -46.27 24.07 -14.84
C LEU A 764 -46.17 25.59 -14.65
N ASP A 765 -44.95 26.14 -14.77
CA ASP A 765 -44.72 27.57 -14.60
C ASP A 765 -45.35 28.38 -15.73
N LEU A 766 -45.36 27.88 -16.98
CA LEU A 766 -46.11 28.48 -18.09
C LEU A 766 -47.61 28.51 -17.83
N ARG A 767 -48.19 27.45 -17.25
CA ARG A 767 -49.62 27.42 -16.88
C ARG A 767 -49.95 28.39 -15.76
N ARG A 768 -49.04 28.57 -14.80
CA ARG A 768 -49.17 29.57 -13.74
C ARG A 768 -49.10 30.99 -14.30
N LEU A 769 -48.20 31.23 -15.25
CA LEU A 769 -48.10 32.51 -15.96
C LEU A 769 -49.39 32.82 -16.75
N ASP A 770 -49.97 31.84 -17.45
CA ASP A 770 -51.26 31.97 -18.14
C ASP A 770 -52.38 32.38 -17.18
N LEU A 771 -52.51 31.65 -16.06
CA LEU A 771 -53.52 31.93 -15.05
C LEU A 771 -53.34 33.33 -14.43
N ALA A 772 -52.11 33.66 -14.02
CA ALA A 772 -51.77 34.94 -13.43
C ALA A 772 -52.05 36.10 -14.40
N HIS A 773 -51.82 35.90 -15.70
CA HIS A 773 -52.14 36.91 -16.70
C HIS A 773 -53.66 37.12 -16.80
N ARG A 774 -54.44 36.04 -16.84
CA ARG A 774 -55.91 36.13 -16.93
C ARG A 774 -56.54 36.78 -15.70
N GLU A 775 -56.03 36.50 -14.51
CA GLU A 775 -56.53 37.08 -13.25
C GLU A 775 -56.22 38.58 -13.12
N ASN A 776 -54.99 39.00 -13.48
CA ASN A 776 -54.56 40.39 -13.33
C ASN A 776 -55.01 41.32 -14.46
N ARG A 777 -55.60 40.77 -15.54
CA ARG A 777 -56.08 41.53 -16.69
C ARG A 777 -57.42 42.22 -16.36
N SER A 778 -57.31 43.41 -15.76
CA SER A 778 -58.45 44.31 -15.55
C SER A 778 -58.72 45.21 -16.76
N ARG A 779 -59.96 45.71 -16.85
CA ARG A 779 -60.34 46.72 -17.87
C ARG A 779 -59.86 48.09 -17.41
N GLU A 780 -59.04 48.74 -18.23
CA GLU A 780 -58.55 50.10 -17.99
C GLU A 780 -59.53 51.13 -18.59
N TYR A 781 -59.48 52.39 -18.15
CA TYR A 781 -60.32 53.45 -18.71
C TYR A 781 -59.82 53.84 -20.09
N GLU A 782 -60.66 53.68 -21.11
CA GLU A 782 -60.36 54.08 -22.49
C GLU A 782 -60.74 55.54 -22.69
N LEU A 783 -59.75 56.38 -23.00
CA LEU A 783 -59.88 57.83 -23.10
C LEU A 783 -59.35 58.33 -24.44
N VAL A 784 -59.86 59.47 -24.88
CA VAL A 784 -59.44 60.14 -26.11
C VAL A 784 -59.03 61.57 -25.79
N LYS A 785 -57.80 61.93 -26.14
CA LYS A 785 -57.29 63.31 -26.08
C LYS A 785 -56.97 63.78 -27.49
N HIS A 786 -57.53 64.91 -27.87
CA HIS A 786 -57.14 65.64 -29.07
C HIS A 786 -56.12 66.70 -28.67
N VAL A 787 -54.95 66.67 -29.30
CA VAL A 787 -53.85 67.61 -29.03
C VAL A 787 -53.65 68.46 -30.27
N SER A 788 -54.03 69.73 -30.17
CA SER A 788 -53.76 70.76 -31.18
C SER A 788 -52.32 71.22 -31.06
N VAL A 789 -51.56 71.18 -32.16
CA VAL A 789 -50.20 71.72 -32.19
C VAL A 789 -50.25 73.25 -32.04
N ALA A 790 -51.24 73.92 -32.64
CA ALA A 790 -51.43 75.37 -32.52
C ALA A 790 -51.62 75.85 -31.07
N GLU A 791 -52.35 75.08 -30.25
CA GLU A 791 -52.61 75.42 -28.84
C GLU A 791 -51.46 74.99 -27.91
N LEU A 792 -50.83 73.85 -28.20
CA LEU A 792 -49.76 73.31 -27.36
C LEU A 792 -48.44 74.04 -27.57
N ASP A 793 -48.05 74.27 -28.82
CA ASP A 793 -46.82 74.97 -29.21
C ASP A 793 -47.01 75.67 -30.57
N PRO A 794 -47.46 76.94 -30.58
CA PRO A 794 -47.70 77.68 -31.82
C PRO A 794 -46.43 77.89 -32.65
N LEU A 795 -45.25 77.95 -32.02
CA LEU A 795 -43.98 78.07 -32.72
C LEU A 795 -43.67 76.78 -33.48
N ALA A 796 -43.93 75.61 -32.90
CA ALA A 796 -43.76 74.34 -33.59
C ALA A 796 -44.65 74.25 -34.85
N LEU A 797 -45.87 74.82 -34.82
CA LEU A 797 -46.73 74.89 -36.01
C LEU A 797 -46.14 75.80 -37.09
N LEU A 798 -45.67 77.00 -36.74
CA LEU A 798 -45.03 77.90 -37.71
C LEU A 798 -43.75 77.29 -38.27
N GLN A 799 -42.96 76.61 -37.45
CA GLN A 799 -41.79 75.86 -37.88
C GLN A 799 -42.16 74.76 -38.88
N LEU A 800 -43.25 74.04 -38.63
CA LEU A 800 -43.77 73.02 -39.54
C LEU A 800 -44.18 73.62 -40.89
N ARG A 801 -44.88 74.76 -40.90
CA ARG A 801 -45.28 75.45 -42.14
C ARG A 801 -44.08 75.93 -42.94
N ALA A 802 -43.12 76.56 -42.26
CA ALA A 802 -41.97 77.16 -42.91
C ALA A 802 -40.95 76.12 -43.40
N THR A 803 -40.59 75.15 -42.57
CA THR A 803 -39.49 74.20 -42.83
C THR A 803 -39.95 72.81 -43.29
N GLY A 804 -41.23 72.46 -43.02
CA GLY A 804 -41.75 71.11 -43.23
C GLY A 804 -41.47 70.16 -42.06
N SER A 805 -40.85 70.58 -40.95
CA SER A 805 -40.65 69.69 -39.80
C SER A 805 -40.74 70.43 -38.46
N CYS A 806 -41.22 69.75 -37.42
CA CYS A 806 -41.19 70.28 -36.04
C CYS A 806 -41.07 69.16 -35.01
N GLN A 807 -40.71 69.52 -33.77
CA GLN A 807 -40.75 68.65 -32.61
C GLN A 807 -41.80 69.14 -31.63
N LEU A 808 -42.50 68.20 -31.00
CA LEU A 808 -43.58 68.48 -30.07
C LEU A 808 -43.39 67.67 -28.79
N ALA A 809 -43.46 68.32 -27.64
CA ALA A 809 -43.46 67.65 -26.34
C ALA A 809 -44.88 67.68 -25.74
N ILE A 810 -45.42 66.51 -25.41
CA ILE A 810 -46.73 66.37 -24.78
C ILE A 810 -46.53 66.13 -23.28
N PRO A 811 -46.75 67.15 -22.43
CA PRO A 811 -46.52 67.04 -20.99
C PRO A 811 -47.65 66.30 -20.26
N GLU A 812 -47.34 65.77 -19.07
CA GLU A 812 -48.33 65.12 -18.19
C GLU A 812 -49.52 66.04 -17.86
N ALA A 813 -49.22 67.33 -17.63
CA ALA A 813 -50.20 68.35 -17.27
C ALA A 813 -51.35 68.47 -18.28
N LEU A 814 -51.11 68.18 -19.57
CA LEU A 814 -52.13 68.25 -20.61
C LEU A 814 -53.30 67.27 -20.38
N PHE A 815 -52.99 66.11 -19.80
CA PHE A 815 -53.98 65.09 -19.44
C PHE A 815 -54.60 65.34 -18.06
N ASP A 816 -53.90 66.05 -17.18
CA ASP A 816 -54.38 66.40 -15.84
C ASP A 816 -55.46 67.48 -15.86
N VAL A 817 -55.46 68.35 -16.87
CA VAL A 817 -56.52 69.34 -17.08
C VAL A 817 -57.87 68.64 -17.32
N ASP A 818 -57.89 67.54 -18.08
CA ASP A 818 -59.12 66.81 -18.41
C ASP A 818 -59.52 65.82 -17.31
N CYS A 819 -58.53 65.07 -16.80
CA CYS A 819 -58.74 63.98 -15.86
C CYS A 819 -57.63 63.97 -14.78
N PRO A 820 -57.74 64.83 -13.76
CA PRO A 820 -56.77 64.89 -12.69
C PRO A 820 -56.79 63.59 -11.86
N GLY A 821 -55.61 63.09 -11.49
CA GLY A 821 -55.47 61.89 -10.67
C GLY A 821 -55.50 60.56 -11.43
N HIS A 822 -55.47 60.58 -12.76
CA HIS A 822 -55.24 59.38 -13.57
C HIS A 822 -53.75 59.08 -13.73
N TYR A 823 -53.35 57.82 -13.57
CA TYR A 823 -51.99 57.33 -13.79
C TYR A 823 -52.00 56.15 -14.77
N LEU A 824 -50.83 55.58 -15.07
CA LEU A 824 -50.64 54.50 -16.04
C LEU A 824 -51.23 54.83 -17.43
N ARG A 825 -50.98 56.06 -17.90
CA ARG A 825 -51.48 56.55 -19.18
C ARG A 825 -50.69 55.94 -20.34
N ARG A 826 -51.26 54.94 -21.02
CA ARG A 826 -50.63 54.21 -22.13
C ARG A 826 -51.38 54.38 -23.43
N LEU A 827 -50.67 54.71 -24.50
CA LEU A 827 -51.24 54.85 -25.83
C LEU A 827 -51.78 53.51 -26.32
N ARG A 828 -52.99 53.53 -26.88
CA ARG A 828 -53.61 52.42 -27.60
C ARG A 828 -53.58 52.63 -29.09
N ARG A 829 -53.85 53.86 -29.53
CA ARG A 829 -53.79 54.25 -30.94
C ARG A 829 -53.50 55.74 -31.03
N VAL A 830 -52.62 56.10 -31.95
CA VAL A 830 -52.36 57.48 -32.33
C VAL A 830 -52.73 57.65 -33.79
N SER A 831 -53.50 58.70 -34.08
CA SER A 831 -53.82 59.12 -35.43
C SER A 831 -53.63 60.62 -35.58
N VAL A 832 -53.44 61.10 -36.80
CA VAL A 832 -53.16 62.50 -37.10
C VAL A 832 -54.22 63.02 -38.08
N SER A 833 -54.73 64.22 -37.78
CA SER A 833 -55.52 65.01 -38.73
C SER A 833 -54.79 66.31 -39.06
N ILE A 834 -54.60 66.58 -40.35
CA ILE A 834 -53.98 67.79 -40.88
C ILE A 834 -55.05 68.48 -41.73
N PRO A 835 -55.89 69.36 -41.15
CA PRO A 835 -56.71 70.24 -41.96
C PRO A 835 -55.78 71.08 -42.85
N ALA A 836 -55.98 71.04 -44.16
CA ALA A 836 -55.23 71.82 -45.14
C ALA A 836 -56.07 72.00 -46.42
N VAL A 837 -55.74 73.02 -47.23
CA VAL A 837 -56.35 73.18 -48.55
C VAL A 837 -55.50 72.40 -49.56
N ALA A 838 -55.79 71.11 -49.68
CA ALA A 838 -55.18 70.21 -50.66
C ALA A 838 -56.19 69.85 -51.77
N GLY A 839 -55.68 69.53 -52.97
CA GLY A 839 -56.53 69.09 -54.09
C GLY A 839 -57.21 67.73 -53.82
N PRO A 840 -58.30 67.39 -54.53
CA PRO A 840 -59.07 66.15 -54.28
C PRO A 840 -58.27 64.83 -54.36
N TYR A 841 -57.15 64.82 -55.06
CA TYR A 841 -56.28 63.64 -55.25
C TYR A 841 -54.84 63.88 -54.77
N THR A 842 -54.62 64.92 -53.96
CA THR A 842 -53.32 65.24 -53.39
C THR A 842 -53.19 64.56 -52.02
N SER A 843 -52.15 63.75 -51.82
CA SER A 843 -51.96 63.04 -50.55
C SER A 843 -51.27 63.92 -49.51
N LEU A 844 -51.68 63.80 -48.26
CA LEU A 844 -51.11 64.52 -47.12
C LEU A 844 -50.08 63.62 -46.42
N ASN A 845 -48.86 63.61 -46.96
CA ASN A 845 -47.79 62.72 -46.49
C ASN A 845 -47.03 63.33 -45.32
N CYS A 846 -47.50 63.12 -44.08
CA CYS A 846 -46.77 63.50 -42.88
C CYS A 846 -46.27 62.27 -42.12
N THR A 847 -44.97 62.24 -41.81
CA THR A 847 -44.37 61.24 -40.93
C THR A 847 -44.43 61.71 -39.48
N LEU A 848 -45.08 60.92 -38.63
CA LEU A 848 -45.11 61.11 -37.19
C LEU A 848 -44.19 60.07 -36.52
N SER A 849 -43.18 60.52 -35.79
CA SER A 849 -42.24 59.66 -35.09
C SER A 849 -42.25 59.90 -33.58
N LEU A 850 -42.33 58.82 -32.80
CA LEU A 850 -42.21 58.86 -31.33
C LEU A 850 -40.73 58.79 -30.95
N LEU A 851 -40.21 59.86 -30.36
CA LEU A 851 -38.79 59.95 -29.96
C LEU A 851 -38.57 59.36 -28.56
N ARG A 852 -39.47 59.65 -27.63
CA ARG A 852 -39.42 59.18 -26.24
C ARG A 852 -40.84 59.09 -25.71
N SER A 853 -41.11 58.09 -24.88
CA SER A 853 -42.34 58.03 -24.09
C SER A 853 -42.07 57.66 -22.64
N SER A 854 -42.97 58.05 -21.75
CA SER A 854 -42.88 57.80 -20.32
C SER A 854 -44.26 57.47 -19.75
N VAL A 855 -44.33 56.46 -18.89
CA VAL A 855 -45.56 56.04 -18.21
C VAL A 855 -45.35 56.22 -16.71
N ARG A 856 -46.25 56.94 -16.04
CA ARG A 856 -46.33 56.92 -14.56
C ARG A 856 -46.93 55.59 -14.11
N THR A 857 -46.15 54.69 -13.54
CA THR A 857 -46.56 53.34 -13.14
C THR A 857 -47.19 53.28 -11.76
N THR A 858 -46.90 54.25 -10.88
CA THR A 858 -47.40 54.27 -9.50
C THR A 858 -48.38 55.42 -9.26
N ALA A 859 -49.40 55.15 -8.44
CA ALA A 859 -50.41 56.15 -8.04
C ALA A 859 -49.94 57.07 -6.89
N GLY A 860 -48.89 56.69 -6.15
CA GLY A 860 -48.43 57.37 -4.93
C GLY A 860 -46.92 57.60 -4.88
N GLY A 861 -46.52 58.53 -4.01
CA GLY A 861 -45.11 58.82 -3.67
C GLY A 861 -44.62 60.21 -4.10
N GLY A 862 -43.92 60.90 -3.20
CA GLY A 862 -43.10 62.08 -3.50
C GLY A 862 -43.82 63.35 -3.98
N GLN A 863 -43.05 64.33 -4.44
CA GLN A 863 -43.55 65.53 -5.11
C GLN A 863 -44.21 65.14 -6.44
N TYR A 864 -45.31 65.77 -6.83
CA TYR A 864 -46.04 65.42 -8.06
C TYR A 864 -45.16 65.51 -9.31
N ALA A 865 -44.38 66.59 -9.40
CA ALA A 865 -43.43 66.81 -10.48
C ALA A 865 -42.43 65.64 -10.57
N ARG A 866 -42.06 65.32 -11.80
CA ARG A 866 -40.99 64.38 -12.08
C ARG A 866 -39.67 64.93 -11.54
N GLN A 867 -38.89 64.09 -10.87
CA GLN A 867 -37.58 64.45 -10.32
C GLN A 867 -36.49 64.29 -11.39
N ASP A 868 -35.48 65.16 -11.37
CA ASP A 868 -34.31 65.06 -12.25
C ASP A 868 -33.46 63.86 -11.81
N GLY A 869 -33.53 62.74 -12.55
CA GLY A 869 -32.86 61.48 -12.22
C GLY A 869 -33.70 60.24 -12.55
N GLN A 870 -33.33 59.10 -11.97
CA GLN A 870 -34.08 57.85 -12.07
C GLN A 870 -35.25 57.90 -11.07
N ASP A 871 -36.47 58.11 -11.59
CA ASP A 871 -37.70 58.20 -10.81
C ASP A 871 -38.50 56.90 -11.01
N ASP A 872 -38.50 56.01 -10.02
CA ASP A 872 -39.14 54.69 -10.08
C ASP A 872 -40.66 54.74 -10.35
N ARG A 873 -41.28 55.91 -10.14
CA ARG A 873 -42.69 56.15 -10.45
C ARG A 873 -42.92 56.25 -11.96
N PHE A 874 -41.87 56.46 -12.75
CA PHE A 874 -41.93 56.57 -14.20
C PHE A 874 -41.10 55.48 -14.87
N THR A 875 -41.69 54.82 -15.87
CA THR A 875 -40.96 53.94 -16.77
C THR A 875 -40.77 54.65 -18.12
N ASP A 876 -39.51 54.89 -18.49
CA ASP A 876 -39.15 55.54 -19.75
C ASP A 876 -38.84 54.52 -20.85
N TYR A 877 -39.32 54.82 -22.06
CA TYR A 877 -39.02 54.07 -23.26
C TYR A 877 -38.32 54.99 -24.27
N ALA A 878 -37.02 54.73 -24.51
CA ALA A 878 -36.19 55.47 -25.46
C ALA A 878 -35.65 54.58 -26.62
N GLY A 879 -36.04 53.31 -26.66
CA GLY A 879 -35.27 52.25 -27.33
C GLY A 879 -35.66 51.84 -28.75
N THR A 880 -36.62 52.50 -29.41
CA THR A 880 -36.96 52.22 -30.82
C THR A 880 -37.83 53.35 -31.32
N ILE A 881 -37.32 54.17 -32.26
CA ILE A 881 -38.15 55.21 -32.91
C ILE A 881 -39.20 54.47 -33.73
N GLN A 882 -40.43 54.42 -33.22
CA GLN A 882 -41.58 53.99 -34.00
C GLN A 882 -42.06 55.20 -34.82
N SER A 883 -42.56 54.96 -36.02
CA SER A 883 -43.13 56.00 -36.86
C SER A 883 -44.35 55.50 -37.62
N ILE A 884 -45.25 56.43 -37.93
CA ILE A 884 -46.35 56.24 -38.88
C ILE A 884 -46.26 57.31 -39.96
N VAL A 885 -46.83 57.04 -41.12
CA VAL A 885 -46.93 57.98 -42.23
C VAL A 885 -48.39 58.13 -42.60
N THR A 886 -48.85 59.37 -42.70
CA THR A 886 -50.21 59.71 -43.15
C THR A 886 -50.30 59.78 -44.66
N SER A 887 -51.50 59.59 -45.21
CA SER A 887 -51.81 59.68 -46.64
C SER A 887 -53.07 60.50 -46.92
N ASP A 888 -54.13 60.37 -46.10
CA ASP A 888 -55.38 61.16 -46.22
C ASP A 888 -55.40 62.36 -45.26
N GLY A 889 -54.61 62.30 -44.18
CA GLY A 889 -54.51 63.38 -43.20
C GLY A 889 -55.82 63.66 -42.44
N ARG A 890 -56.74 62.69 -42.36
CA ARG A 890 -57.98 62.74 -41.57
C ARG A 890 -58.09 61.48 -40.70
N ASP A 891 -57.99 61.62 -39.37
CA ASP A 891 -57.91 60.53 -38.38
C ASP A 891 -56.99 59.36 -38.81
N ASP A 892 -55.87 59.69 -39.46
CA ASP A 892 -54.99 58.73 -40.13
C ASP A 892 -53.97 58.14 -39.15
N SER A 893 -54.00 56.82 -38.94
CA SER A 893 -53.10 56.09 -38.05
C SER A 893 -51.91 55.41 -38.75
N GLY A 894 -51.74 55.61 -40.06
CA GLY A 894 -50.70 54.97 -40.86
C GLY A 894 -50.87 53.46 -41.04
N LEU A 895 -52.09 52.95 -40.84
CA LEU A 895 -52.49 51.56 -41.09
C LEU A 895 -53.73 51.58 -42.00
N PHE A 896 -53.82 50.62 -42.92
CA PHE A 896 -54.98 50.46 -43.81
C PHE A 896 -56.26 50.08 -43.06
N ASP A 897 -56.17 49.13 -42.14
CA ASP A 897 -57.26 48.73 -41.24
C ASP A 897 -56.77 48.68 -39.79
N PRO A 898 -56.98 49.76 -39.01
CA PRO A 898 -56.57 49.81 -37.60
C PRO A 898 -57.49 48.99 -36.67
N THR A 899 -58.55 48.36 -37.18
CA THR A 899 -59.52 47.59 -36.40
C THR A 899 -59.37 46.07 -36.52
N ALA A 900 -58.51 45.59 -37.42
CA ALA A 900 -58.20 44.17 -37.57
C ALA A 900 -57.56 43.59 -36.29
N ARG A 901 -57.97 42.39 -35.89
CA ARG A 901 -57.33 41.65 -34.80
C ARG A 901 -55.98 41.10 -35.29
N ASP A 902 -54.89 41.78 -34.94
CA ASP A 902 -53.51 41.37 -35.24
C ASP A 902 -52.79 40.90 -33.95
N GLU A 903 -51.97 39.86 -34.09
CA GLU A 903 -51.08 39.36 -33.02
C GLU A 903 -49.89 40.28 -32.76
N ARG A 904 -49.71 41.30 -33.60
CA ARG A 904 -48.74 42.38 -33.39
C ARG A 904 -49.36 43.55 -32.63
N TYR A 905 -48.52 44.31 -31.94
CA TYR A 905 -48.91 45.59 -31.36
C TYR A 905 -49.16 46.64 -32.45
N LEU A 906 -50.17 47.50 -32.25
CA LEU A 906 -50.38 48.67 -33.10
C LEU A 906 -49.20 49.65 -32.95
N PRO A 907 -48.95 50.54 -33.95
CA PRO A 907 -47.98 51.60 -33.80
C PRO A 907 -48.23 52.40 -32.53
N PHE A 908 -47.18 52.55 -31.71
CA PHE A 908 -47.18 53.23 -30.41
C PHE A 908 -48.02 52.54 -29.31
N GLU A 909 -48.58 51.34 -29.54
CA GLU A 909 -49.35 50.63 -28.52
C GLU A 909 -48.48 50.27 -27.31
N GLY A 910 -48.96 50.64 -26.12
CA GLY A 910 -48.27 50.45 -24.86
C GLY A 910 -47.19 51.50 -24.57
N ALA A 911 -46.90 52.43 -25.50
CA ALA A 911 -46.04 53.57 -25.22
C ALA A 911 -46.71 54.55 -24.23
N GLY A 912 -45.92 55.35 -23.53
CA GLY A 912 -46.45 56.33 -22.60
C GLY A 912 -47.12 57.53 -23.26
N ALA A 913 -48.21 58.01 -22.66
CA ALA A 913 -48.90 59.21 -23.15
C ALA A 913 -48.03 60.48 -22.99
N ILE A 914 -47.19 60.52 -21.95
CA ILE A 914 -46.16 61.56 -21.79
C ILE A 914 -45.08 61.26 -22.81
N SER A 915 -44.92 62.13 -23.80
CA SER A 915 -44.18 61.75 -25.00
C SER A 915 -43.60 62.94 -25.76
N SER A 916 -42.53 62.67 -26.51
CA SER A 916 -41.91 63.62 -27.44
C SER A 916 -42.02 63.09 -28.86
N TRP A 917 -42.55 63.92 -29.75
CA TRP A 917 -42.87 63.57 -31.14
C TRP A 917 -42.09 64.43 -32.12
N ARG A 918 -41.87 63.89 -33.32
CA ARG A 918 -41.41 64.64 -34.49
C ARG A 918 -42.43 64.50 -35.61
N LEU A 919 -42.85 65.63 -36.16
CA LEU A 919 -43.69 65.71 -37.35
C LEU A 919 -42.80 66.13 -38.51
N SER A 920 -42.91 65.45 -39.65
CA SER A 920 -42.13 65.74 -40.85
C SER A 920 -42.98 65.60 -42.11
N LEU A 921 -43.12 66.71 -42.83
CA LEU A 921 -43.67 66.83 -44.18
C LEU A 921 -42.52 66.89 -45.20
N PRO A 922 -42.72 66.43 -46.45
CA PRO A 922 -41.74 66.56 -47.52
C PRO A 922 -41.37 68.03 -47.78
N SER A 923 -40.10 68.38 -47.67
CA SER A 923 -39.64 69.76 -47.87
C SER A 923 -39.18 70.05 -49.30
N GLU A 924 -38.61 69.05 -50.00
CA GLU A 924 -38.08 69.18 -51.37
C GLU A 924 -39.20 69.31 -52.43
N PHE A 925 -40.26 68.50 -52.30
CA PHE A 925 -41.39 68.49 -53.23
C PHE A 925 -42.70 68.72 -52.46
N ARG A 926 -43.07 69.98 -52.27
CA ARG A 926 -44.34 70.35 -51.61
C ARG A 926 -45.52 70.10 -52.55
N GLN A 927 -46.37 69.13 -52.21
CA GLN A 927 -47.54 68.79 -53.04
C GLN A 927 -48.73 69.74 -52.88
N PHE A 928 -48.76 70.49 -51.79
CA PHE A 928 -49.74 71.53 -51.49
C PHE A 928 -49.07 72.63 -50.66
N ASP A 929 -49.74 73.77 -50.53
CA ASP A 929 -49.21 74.90 -49.78
C ASP A 929 -49.37 74.69 -48.27
N TYR A 930 -48.25 74.62 -47.54
CA TYR A 930 -48.24 74.40 -46.09
C TYR A 930 -48.79 75.60 -45.30
N ASP A 931 -48.82 76.80 -45.87
CA ASP A 931 -49.44 77.97 -45.22
C ASP A 931 -50.97 77.85 -45.11
N THR A 932 -51.54 76.86 -45.81
CA THR A 932 -52.96 76.49 -45.71
C THR A 932 -53.27 75.59 -44.53
N ILE A 933 -52.28 75.10 -43.76
CA ILE A 933 -52.49 74.24 -42.59
C ILE A 933 -52.86 75.10 -41.38
N PRO A 934 -54.14 75.28 -40.99
CA PRO A 934 -54.48 76.02 -39.77
C PRO A 934 -53.92 75.39 -38.50
N ASP A 935 -53.87 74.07 -38.43
CA ASP A 935 -53.44 73.31 -37.25
C ASP A 935 -53.09 71.85 -37.63
N VAL A 936 -52.42 71.13 -36.73
CA VAL A 936 -52.24 69.67 -36.79
C VAL A 936 -52.80 69.09 -35.50
N ILE A 937 -53.69 68.10 -35.63
CA ILE A 937 -54.38 67.49 -34.49
C ILE A 937 -53.89 66.06 -34.32
N LEU A 938 -53.30 65.76 -33.16
CA LEU A 938 -52.97 64.41 -32.73
C LEU A 938 -54.15 63.83 -31.95
N HIS A 939 -54.73 62.75 -32.46
CA HIS A 939 -55.77 61.98 -31.79
C HIS A 939 -55.11 60.86 -30.98
N LEU A 940 -54.95 61.09 -29.67
CA LEU A 940 -54.39 60.12 -28.74
C LEU A 940 -55.51 59.33 -28.10
N ARG A 941 -55.70 58.07 -28.51
CA ARG A 941 -56.51 57.09 -27.78
C ARG A 941 -55.60 56.39 -26.79
N TYR A 942 -55.87 56.51 -25.49
CA TYR A 942 -55.02 55.97 -24.43
C TYR A 942 -55.85 55.28 -23.35
N THR A 943 -55.22 54.37 -22.61
CA THR A 943 -55.80 53.80 -21.39
C THR A 943 -55.18 54.42 -20.14
N ALA A 944 -55.95 54.51 -19.06
CA ALA A 944 -55.49 54.99 -17.77
C ALA A 944 -56.16 54.26 -16.60
N ARG A 945 -55.63 54.44 -15.39
CA ARG A 945 -56.20 53.97 -14.12
C ARG A 945 -56.39 55.14 -13.15
N GLU A 946 -57.33 55.02 -12.22
CA GLU A 946 -57.56 56.04 -11.18
C GLU A 946 -56.59 55.86 -10.00
N GLY A 947 -55.86 56.92 -9.67
CA GLY A 947 -54.87 56.95 -8.59
C GLY A 947 -55.37 57.56 -7.26
N GLY A 948 -56.67 57.79 -7.13
CA GLY A 948 -57.31 58.30 -5.92
C GLY A 948 -57.18 59.82 -5.71
N ALA A 949 -57.78 60.31 -4.62
CA ALA A 949 -57.88 61.75 -4.33
C ALA A 949 -56.51 62.43 -4.11
N ALA A 950 -55.56 61.74 -3.48
CA ALA A 950 -54.24 62.31 -3.21
C ALA A 950 -53.47 62.69 -4.48
N LEU A 951 -53.50 61.82 -5.50
CA LEU A 951 -52.88 62.10 -6.80
C LEU A 951 -53.62 63.22 -7.54
N ARG A 952 -54.95 63.24 -7.44
CA ARG A 952 -55.81 64.28 -8.03
C ARG A 952 -55.49 65.67 -7.49
N ASP A 953 -55.41 65.84 -6.18
CA ASP A 953 -55.12 67.13 -5.54
C ASP A 953 -53.70 67.61 -5.85
N ALA A 954 -52.75 66.67 -5.97
CA ALA A 954 -51.38 66.97 -6.37
C ALA A 954 -51.29 67.41 -7.84
N ALA A 955 -52.02 66.76 -8.75
CA ALA A 955 -52.11 67.13 -10.15
C ALA A 955 -52.72 68.53 -10.35
N VAL A 956 -53.84 68.82 -9.66
CA VAL A 956 -54.52 70.12 -9.75
C VAL A 956 -53.62 71.26 -9.26
N ARG A 957 -52.88 71.06 -8.14
CA ARG A 957 -51.90 72.03 -7.66
C ARG A 957 -50.83 72.31 -8.70
N ARG A 958 -50.28 71.27 -9.32
CA ARG A 958 -49.25 71.41 -10.36
C ARG A 958 -49.77 72.15 -11.60
N VAL A 959 -50.98 71.85 -12.05
CA VAL A 959 -51.59 72.57 -13.18
C VAL A 959 -51.73 74.06 -12.87
N ASN A 960 -52.23 74.42 -11.68
CA ASN A 960 -52.36 75.83 -11.28
C ASN A 960 -51.02 76.57 -11.23
N GLU A 961 -49.95 75.93 -10.72
CA GLU A 961 -48.60 76.49 -10.76
C GLU A 961 -48.16 76.79 -12.20
N LEU A 962 -48.35 75.84 -13.12
CA LEU A 962 -47.99 76.01 -14.53
C LEU A 962 -48.78 77.12 -15.22
N VAL A 963 -50.08 77.27 -14.91
CA VAL A 963 -50.90 78.39 -15.44
C VAL A 963 -50.36 79.74 -14.94
N SER A 964 -50.02 79.85 -13.65
CA SER A 964 -49.48 81.11 -13.10
C SER A 964 -48.13 81.50 -13.71
N ALA A 965 -47.31 80.50 -14.08
CA ALA A 965 -46.02 80.67 -14.72
C ALA A 965 -46.09 80.89 -16.24
N ALA A 966 -47.30 80.91 -16.85
CA ALA A 966 -47.51 80.91 -18.31
C ALA A 966 -46.84 79.72 -19.04
N GLN A 967 -46.73 78.57 -18.37
CA GLN A 967 -46.09 77.34 -18.88
C GLN A 967 -47.09 76.20 -19.10
N ALA A 968 -48.39 76.42 -18.84
CA ALA A 968 -49.42 75.43 -19.14
C ALA A 968 -49.70 75.39 -20.65
N ALA A 969 -50.08 74.21 -21.16
CA ALA A 969 -50.57 74.09 -22.53
C ALA A 969 -51.79 75.00 -22.73
N GLY A 970 -51.78 75.82 -23.79
CA GLY A 970 -52.79 76.86 -24.03
C GLY A 970 -52.52 78.22 -23.37
N SER A 971 -51.45 78.38 -22.58
CA SER A 971 -50.98 79.70 -22.07
C SER A 971 -50.28 80.57 -23.12
N ALA A 972 -50.17 80.09 -24.36
CA ALA A 972 -49.71 80.85 -25.53
C ALA A 972 -50.82 80.89 -26.58
N ARG A 973 -51.05 82.05 -27.21
CA ARG A 973 -52.03 82.22 -28.29
C ARG A 973 -51.37 82.90 -29.48
N MET A 974 -51.41 82.24 -30.64
CA MET A 974 -51.00 82.81 -31.92
C MET A 974 -52.20 83.46 -32.62
N PHE A 975 -52.03 84.72 -33.00
CA PHE A 975 -52.93 85.51 -33.82
C PHE A 975 -52.34 85.68 -35.21
N SER A 976 -53.10 85.40 -36.27
CA SER A 976 -52.74 85.84 -37.63
C SER A 976 -53.39 87.19 -37.88
N ILE A 977 -52.62 88.27 -37.88
CA ILE A 977 -53.15 89.63 -38.02
C ILE A 977 -53.91 89.77 -39.34
N ARG A 978 -53.35 89.24 -40.43
CA ARG A 978 -53.98 89.28 -41.75
C ARG A 978 -55.36 88.61 -41.81
N ARG A 979 -55.57 87.52 -41.06
CA ARG A 979 -56.80 86.71 -41.13
C ARG A 979 -57.79 87.06 -40.02
N GLU A 980 -57.32 87.19 -38.79
CA GLU A 980 -58.16 87.45 -37.61
C GLU A 980 -58.47 88.95 -37.43
N PHE A 981 -57.59 89.85 -37.87
CA PHE A 981 -57.74 91.30 -37.82
C PHE A 981 -57.64 91.92 -39.22
N ALA A 982 -58.45 91.39 -40.15
CA ALA A 982 -58.34 91.68 -41.58
C ALA A 982 -58.61 93.17 -41.93
N ALA A 983 -59.48 93.85 -41.18
CA ALA A 983 -59.78 95.26 -41.41
C ALA A 983 -58.59 96.15 -41.02
N GLU A 984 -57.97 95.85 -39.88
CA GLU A 984 -56.81 96.52 -39.33
C GLU A 984 -55.57 96.28 -40.20
N TRP A 985 -55.41 95.04 -40.70
CA TRP A 985 -54.36 94.69 -41.66
C TRP A 985 -54.50 95.43 -43.01
N ALA A 986 -55.72 95.57 -43.54
CA ALA A 986 -55.97 96.32 -44.75
C ALA A 986 -55.67 97.82 -44.56
N GLY A 987 -55.99 98.38 -43.39
CA GLY A 987 -55.62 99.76 -43.03
C GLY A 987 -54.10 99.96 -42.94
N PHE A 988 -53.40 99.03 -42.30
CA PHE A 988 -51.94 99.06 -42.17
C PHE A 988 -51.23 99.04 -43.54
N THR A 989 -51.63 98.13 -44.43
CA THR A 989 -51.02 97.98 -45.77
C THR A 989 -51.37 99.11 -46.75
N ALA A 990 -52.47 99.83 -46.53
CA ALA A 990 -52.86 100.98 -47.36
C ALA A 990 -52.10 102.28 -47.03
N THR A 991 -51.32 102.32 -45.95
CA THR A 991 -50.58 103.51 -45.51
C THR A 991 -49.36 103.76 -46.42
N ALA A 992 -49.25 104.99 -46.97
CA ALA A 992 -48.22 105.35 -47.95
C ALA A 992 -46.79 105.26 -47.38
N PRO A 993 -45.80 104.81 -48.18
CA PRO A 993 -44.42 104.64 -47.73
C PRO A 993 -43.78 106.00 -47.43
N GLY A 994 -43.35 106.22 -46.18
CA GLY A 994 -42.72 107.48 -45.75
C GLY A 994 -42.93 107.91 -44.29
N GLY A 995 -43.61 107.11 -43.46
CA GLY A 995 -43.79 107.35 -42.02
C GLY A 995 -43.96 106.05 -41.23
N ARG A 996 -44.03 106.13 -39.88
CA ARG A 996 -44.31 104.96 -39.03
C ARG A 996 -45.80 104.61 -39.11
N ALA A 997 -46.14 103.47 -39.70
CA ALA A 997 -47.52 103.04 -39.87
C ALA A 997 -48.04 102.31 -38.64
N GLU A 998 -49.23 102.69 -38.16
CA GLU A 998 -49.88 102.09 -36.99
C GLU A 998 -50.64 100.82 -37.38
N LEU A 999 -50.50 99.79 -36.55
CA LEU A 999 -51.29 98.57 -36.55
C LEU A 999 -51.83 98.33 -35.14
N THR A 1000 -53.15 98.46 -34.97
CA THR A 1000 -53.84 98.19 -33.71
C THR A 1000 -54.56 96.85 -33.76
N ALA A 1001 -54.29 95.96 -32.81
CA ALA A 1001 -54.98 94.68 -32.65
C ALA A 1001 -55.84 94.70 -31.37
N PRO A 1002 -57.19 94.71 -31.47
CA PRO A 1002 -58.05 94.66 -30.29
C PRO A 1002 -58.12 93.25 -29.69
N LEU A 1003 -57.46 93.02 -28.55
CA LEU A 1003 -57.44 91.74 -27.86
C LEU A 1003 -58.64 91.62 -26.91
N ARG A 1004 -59.46 90.57 -27.09
CA ARG A 1004 -60.69 90.31 -26.33
C ARG A 1004 -60.65 88.96 -25.63
N GLU A 1005 -61.44 88.80 -24.58
CA GLU A 1005 -61.52 87.54 -23.82
C GLU A 1005 -61.97 86.35 -24.69
N GLU A 1006 -62.74 86.59 -25.75
CA GLU A 1006 -63.19 85.58 -26.71
C GLU A 1006 -62.06 84.96 -27.56
N HIS A 1007 -60.89 85.61 -27.60
CA HIS A 1007 -59.74 85.14 -28.36
C HIS A 1007 -58.89 84.07 -27.65
N TYR A 1008 -59.13 83.85 -26.36
CA TYR A 1008 -58.37 82.92 -25.51
C TYR A 1008 -59.14 81.61 -25.25
N PRO A 1009 -58.44 80.50 -24.91
CA PRO A 1009 -59.10 79.22 -24.60
C PRO A 1009 -60.16 79.37 -23.50
N PHE A 1010 -61.28 78.63 -23.58
CA PHE A 1010 -62.39 78.79 -22.64
C PHE A 1010 -61.98 78.64 -21.16
N TRP A 1011 -61.05 77.73 -20.86
CA TRP A 1011 -60.56 77.48 -19.49
C TRP A 1011 -59.80 78.68 -18.88
N SER A 1012 -59.36 79.63 -19.72
CA SER A 1012 -58.63 80.83 -19.33
C SER A 1012 -59.50 82.01 -18.87
N ARG A 1013 -60.83 81.94 -19.09
CA ARG A 1013 -61.76 83.04 -18.78
C ARG A 1013 -61.68 83.44 -17.29
N GLY A 1014 -61.56 84.74 -17.02
CA GLY A 1014 -61.32 85.28 -15.69
C GLY A 1014 -59.92 85.05 -15.08
N ARG A 1015 -59.03 84.32 -15.79
CA ARG A 1015 -57.64 84.03 -15.39
C ARG A 1015 -56.60 84.74 -16.25
N ALA A 1016 -56.88 85.16 -17.48
CA ALA A 1016 -55.91 85.87 -18.34
C ALA A 1016 -55.76 87.34 -17.93
N ARG A 1017 -54.76 87.67 -17.10
CA ARG A 1017 -54.63 89.02 -16.51
C ARG A 1017 -53.34 89.76 -16.91
N GLN A 1018 -52.29 89.03 -17.29
CA GLN A 1018 -51.01 89.65 -17.65
C GLN A 1018 -50.33 88.94 -18.83
N VAL A 1019 -49.91 89.72 -19.82
CA VAL A 1019 -49.03 89.24 -20.89
C VAL A 1019 -47.62 89.07 -20.33
N ARG A 1020 -47.03 87.90 -20.53
CA ARG A 1020 -45.67 87.56 -20.10
C ARG A 1020 -44.64 87.80 -21.20
N GLY A 1021 -45.05 87.70 -22.47
CA GLY A 1021 -44.23 87.97 -23.63
C GLY A 1021 -45.06 88.06 -24.90
N ILE A 1022 -44.58 88.85 -25.86
CA ILE A 1022 -45.14 88.93 -27.21
C ILE A 1022 -44.02 88.68 -28.20
N GLU A 1023 -44.28 87.78 -29.12
CA GLU A 1023 -43.37 87.42 -30.18
C GLU A 1023 -44.04 87.64 -31.53
N LEU A 1024 -43.34 88.33 -32.42
CA LEU A 1024 -43.84 88.68 -33.74
C LEU A 1024 -43.09 87.87 -34.79
N LEU A 1025 -43.83 87.29 -35.72
CA LEU A 1025 -43.29 86.64 -36.91
C LEU A 1025 -43.94 87.26 -38.15
N ALA A 1026 -43.14 87.70 -39.12
CA ALA A 1026 -43.64 88.33 -40.33
C ALA A 1026 -43.06 87.72 -41.60
N VAL A 1027 -43.87 87.68 -42.65
CA VAL A 1027 -43.45 87.39 -44.02
C VAL A 1027 -43.17 88.72 -44.71
N ALA A 1028 -41.94 88.94 -45.13
CA ALA A 1028 -41.55 90.11 -45.93
C ALA A 1028 -40.89 89.66 -47.24
N ALA A 1029 -40.84 90.57 -48.22
CA ALA A 1029 -40.14 90.33 -49.49
C ALA A 1029 -38.68 89.87 -49.24
N PRO A 1030 -38.10 88.99 -50.08
CA PRO A 1030 -36.75 88.46 -49.87
C PRO A 1030 -35.66 89.53 -49.68
N SER A 1031 -35.88 90.73 -50.22
CA SER A 1031 -34.99 91.90 -50.09
C SER A 1031 -35.03 92.56 -48.71
N THR A 1032 -36.04 92.31 -47.90
CA THR A 1032 -36.19 92.89 -46.55
C THR A 1032 -35.50 91.99 -45.52
N GLU A 1033 -34.35 92.45 -45.01
CA GLU A 1033 -33.55 91.72 -43.99
C GLU A 1033 -34.03 91.97 -42.56
N SER A 1034 -34.59 93.14 -42.27
CA SER A 1034 -35.12 93.49 -40.96
C SER A 1034 -36.22 94.52 -41.04
N VAL A 1035 -37.16 94.46 -40.08
CA VAL A 1035 -38.25 95.42 -39.92
C VAL A 1035 -38.23 95.93 -38.48
N ARG A 1036 -38.33 97.24 -38.28
CA ARG A 1036 -38.34 97.85 -36.94
C ARG A 1036 -39.77 98.11 -36.50
N VAL A 1037 -40.04 97.67 -35.28
CA VAL A 1037 -41.32 97.85 -34.58
C VAL A 1037 -41.11 98.87 -33.48
N PHE A 1038 -41.98 99.86 -33.38
CA PHE A 1038 -41.90 100.96 -32.42
C PHE A 1038 -43.15 100.96 -31.52
N ALA A 1039 -42.96 101.38 -30.27
CA ALA A 1039 -44.05 101.54 -29.30
C ALA A 1039 -44.99 102.73 -29.62
N GLY A 1040 -44.57 103.67 -30.47
CA GLY A 1040 -45.29 104.91 -30.74
C GLY A 1040 -44.75 105.68 -31.96
N PRO A 1041 -45.46 106.72 -32.41
CA PRO A 1041 -45.06 107.53 -33.57
C PRO A 1041 -43.89 108.48 -33.27
N GLU A 1042 -43.59 108.75 -31.99
CA GLU A 1042 -42.52 109.67 -31.59
C GLU A 1042 -41.11 109.09 -31.79
N PRO A 1043 -40.10 109.90 -32.20
CA PRO A 1043 -38.73 109.43 -32.41
C PRO A 1043 -38.08 108.74 -31.20
N SER A 1044 -38.53 109.06 -29.97
CA SER A 1044 -38.06 108.52 -28.68
C SER A 1044 -38.70 107.18 -28.30
N ALA A 1045 -39.67 106.67 -29.06
CA ALA A 1045 -40.36 105.42 -28.74
C ALA A 1045 -39.41 104.21 -28.76
N GLY A 1046 -39.58 103.29 -27.79
CA GLY A 1046 -38.85 102.03 -27.74
C GLY A 1046 -38.99 101.24 -29.05
N VAL A 1047 -37.89 100.64 -29.50
CA VAL A 1047 -37.79 99.96 -30.79
C VAL A 1047 -37.32 98.52 -30.60
N ASP A 1048 -38.03 97.59 -31.21
CA ASP A 1048 -37.65 96.19 -31.35
C ASP A 1048 -37.45 95.87 -32.85
N VAL A 1049 -36.61 94.87 -33.17
CA VAL A 1049 -36.23 94.57 -34.55
C VAL A 1049 -36.56 93.13 -34.88
N LEU A 1050 -37.37 92.92 -35.91
CA LEU A 1050 -37.63 91.60 -36.48
C LEU A 1050 -36.48 91.26 -37.44
N ARG A 1051 -35.84 90.11 -37.26
CA ARG A 1051 -34.72 89.64 -38.10
C ARG A 1051 -35.03 88.28 -38.70
N ARG A 1052 -34.45 87.98 -39.86
CA ARG A 1052 -34.59 86.66 -40.50
C ARG A 1052 -34.08 85.55 -39.57
N ASP A 1053 -34.95 84.61 -39.20
CA ASP A 1053 -34.59 83.42 -38.40
C ASP A 1053 -34.55 82.17 -39.30
N PRO A 1054 -33.37 81.55 -39.52
CA PRO A 1054 -33.26 80.35 -40.34
C PRO A 1054 -34.01 79.15 -39.77
N ALA A 1055 -34.25 79.09 -38.44
CA ALA A 1055 -35.01 78.00 -37.82
C ALA A 1055 -36.49 77.99 -38.25
N PHE A 1056 -37.00 79.13 -38.72
CA PHE A 1056 -38.37 79.33 -39.18
C PHE A 1056 -38.41 79.61 -40.69
N GLY A 1057 -37.54 78.97 -41.47
CA GLY A 1057 -37.54 79.09 -42.93
C GLY A 1057 -37.25 80.51 -43.43
N GLY A 1058 -36.56 81.33 -42.62
CA GLY A 1058 -36.25 82.71 -42.94
C GLY A 1058 -37.40 83.69 -42.70
N LEU A 1059 -38.40 83.39 -41.87
CA LEU A 1059 -39.36 84.41 -41.42
C LEU A 1059 -38.67 85.51 -40.60
N LEU A 1060 -39.17 86.74 -40.66
CA LEU A 1060 -38.71 87.81 -39.77
C LEU A 1060 -39.31 87.57 -38.39
N ARG A 1061 -38.46 87.33 -37.38
CA ARG A 1061 -38.87 87.03 -36.01
C ARG A 1061 -38.26 88.04 -35.04
N GLY A 1062 -39.01 88.41 -34.01
CA GLY A 1062 -38.50 89.20 -32.90
C GLY A 1062 -39.45 89.20 -31.71
N GLU A 1063 -38.88 89.18 -30.51
CA GLU A 1063 -39.61 89.28 -29.25
C GLU A 1063 -39.67 90.73 -28.81
N LEU A 1064 -40.82 91.17 -28.32
CA LEU A 1064 -41.00 92.53 -27.80
C LEU A 1064 -40.37 92.62 -26.42
N THR A 1065 -39.23 93.32 -26.33
CA THR A 1065 -38.46 93.49 -25.10
C THR A 1065 -38.30 94.95 -24.71
N ASN A 1066 -38.23 95.84 -25.71
CA ASN A 1066 -38.09 97.29 -25.52
C ASN A 1066 -39.44 98.03 -25.62
N ILE A 1067 -40.50 97.34 -26.06
CA ILE A 1067 -41.88 97.83 -26.08
C ILE A 1067 -42.64 97.30 -24.84
N PRO A 1068 -43.32 98.16 -24.05
CA PRO A 1068 -44.05 97.72 -22.86
C PRO A 1068 -45.18 96.76 -23.24
N LEU A 1069 -45.24 95.61 -22.56
CA LEU A 1069 -46.27 94.60 -22.82
C LEU A 1069 -47.65 95.09 -22.36
N PRO A 1070 -48.70 94.94 -23.18
CA PRO A 1070 -50.06 95.35 -22.84
C PRO A 1070 -50.68 94.40 -21.80
N GLN A 1071 -51.88 94.74 -21.33
CA GLN A 1071 -52.74 93.74 -20.68
C GLN A 1071 -53.18 92.68 -21.69
N ALA A 1072 -53.53 91.48 -21.21
CA ALA A 1072 -53.99 90.39 -22.09
C ALA A 1072 -55.33 90.71 -22.78
N ILE A 1073 -56.05 91.73 -22.30
CA ILE A 1073 -57.28 92.24 -22.91
C ILE A 1073 -57.10 93.75 -23.06
N GLY A 1074 -57.37 94.27 -24.25
CA GLY A 1074 -57.17 95.67 -24.62
C GLY A 1074 -56.59 95.84 -26.01
N ASP A 1075 -56.41 97.09 -26.42
CA ASP A 1075 -55.86 97.42 -27.74
C ASP A 1075 -54.33 97.39 -27.72
N LEU A 1076 -53.74 96.59 -28.61
CA LEU A 1076 -52.30 96.54 -28.83
C LEU A 1076 -51.96 97.32 -30.11
N SER A 1077 -51.52 98.58 -29.95
CA SER A 1077 -50.98 99.37 -31.06
C SER A 1077 -49.47 99.16 -31.22
N LEU A 1078 -49.04 98.82 -32.42
CA LEU A 1078 -47.63 98.67 -32.83
C LEU A 1078 -47.37 99.51 -34.08
N PHE A 1079 -46.20 100.14 -34.17
CA PHE A 1079 -45.85 101.01 -35.30
C PHE A 1079 -44.69 100.41 -36.09
N PHE A 1080 -44.77 100.35 -37.42
CA PHE A 1080 -43.74 99.73 -38.27
C PHE A 1080 -43.09 100.75 -39.22
N ASP A 1081 -41.79 100.57 -39.53
CA ASP A 1081 -41.11 101.35 -40.57
C ASP A 1081 -41.32 100.83 -42.00
N ASP A 1082 -41.80 99.60 -42.15
CA ASP A 1082 -42.10 98.96 -43.42
C ASP A 1082 -43.53 98.40 -43.42
N THR A 1083 -44.35 98.85 -44.37
CA THR A 1083 -45.74 98.38 -44.59
C THR A 1083 -45.85 97.29 -45.65
N SER A 1084 -44.75 96.88 -46.28
CA SER A 1084 -44.71 95.88 -47.36
C SER A 1084 -44.73 94.41 -46.89
N LEU A 1085 -45.14 94.18 -45.63
CA LEU A 1085 -45.31 92.83 -45.07
C LEU A 1085 -46.44 92.08 -45.78
N GLN A 1086 -46.20 90.81 -46.12
CA GLN A 1086 -47.18 89.93 -46.75
C GLN A 1086 -48.07 89.20 -45.74
N ASP A 1087 -47.54 88.91 -44.55
CA ASP A 1087 -48.28 88.34 -43.42
C ASP A 1087 -47.57 88.70 -42.10
N LEU A 1088 -48.34 88.71 -41.01
CA LEU A 1088 -47.85 88.99 -39.66
C LEU A 1088 -48.60 88.11 -38.65
N TRP A 1089 -47.84 87.34 -37.87
CA TRP A 1089 -48.31 86.56 -36.75
C TRP A 1089 -47.82 87.15 -35.44
N LEU A 1090 -48.71 87.17 -34.46
CA LEU A 1090 -48.45 87.64 -33.11
C LEU A 1090 -48.70 86.50 -32.15
N ILE A 1091 -47.65 86.01 -31.50
CA ILE A 1091 -47.74 84.99 -30.45
C ILE A 1091 -47.66 85.69 -29.10
N LEU A 1092 -48.71 85.55 -28.31
CA LEU A 1092 -48.83 86.16 -27.01
C LEU A 1092 -48.83 85.07 -25.94
N THR A 1093 -47.88 85.12 -25.02
CA THR A 1093 -47.86 84.28 -23.82
C THR A 1093 -48.49 85.03 -22.66
N TRP A 1094 -49.39 84.37 -21.94
CA TRP A 1094 -50.18 84.98 -20.88
C TRP A 1094 -50.21 84.12 -19.62
N GLY A 1095 -50.23 84.79 -18.47
CA GLY A 1095 -50.27 84.17 -17.15
C GLY A 1095 -51.38 84.70 -16.26
N GLY A 1096 -51.65 83.93 -15.21
CA GLY A 1096 -52.66 84.20 -14.16
C GLY A 1096 -52.30 85.29 -13.18
#